data_AF-A0A5N7W7Y0-F1
#
_entry.id   AF-A0A5N7W7Y0-F1
#
_cell.length_a   1.000
_cell.length_b   1.000
_cell.length_c   1.000
_cell.angle_alpha   90.00
_cell.angle_beta   90.00
_cell.angle_gamma   90.00
#
_symmetry.space_group_name_H-M   'P 1'
#
loop_
_entity.id
_entity.type
_entity.pdbx_description
1 polymer ?
#
loop_
_entity_poly.entity_id
_entity_poly.type
_entity_poly.pdbx_seq_one_letter_code
_entity_poly.pdbx_strand_id
1 'polypeptide(L)'
;MSDASEVNPASAKNSEQHPLDALTGGAFSAETSGDRAARIRDWLATQPTVEQLQDVHKELSKGDKSAARAVRERLDEIRRTANQEKISVEWAEKAEALLAAVPFDAAAAAAWQRDAAKAGAALSREPLSQFKAQLVERVKAVEDLQHRTQVQREVALLLAQRIEVLSTKSWKDAKAVLEALGADVARWQEQAKELTGDASWSSVDGRFPPQLEAASAQLALVWDAFQSALALTEAAAADEAAPLPTVPVWADEIRVARGLPPEAAAVEVAKPAAPRAAAGGRGKPTSEQVEAAKAGLGQALEALKAETAAGNSKAGSEAVQAMRAAIKTHGRFVDEATVSEVHDALLAAGEADGWQRQLADKLREDLVAKAEALLNRPDGQVLGGRKIQETLRSLREQWKQADQGAAANHALWKKFDEACNAAYKVVESWHDKIRQDSTQAKAQRLALIEEIKAWAAEHSASQDWKNMLRALRQFGERWRESGHIGEKLFAELQPLFKQAMAAAEAPLQAAQKASLERRHAMIDEATALGTAPSLRIDAVKALQQRWQAEAQVVPLDRKHEQKLWDAFRKPLDDAFNRKSVERGGRSQAAVELSEHDRRVLDASKAVEAANASGDAQKIHAALAELEAAIKAQPAKTGDNQPQAQTEPAAEADAAEAAAVAKPARPVVAVRGDDRPGMKKEAAAAVGGRPGDRKDGGRGRDAARGERGGRDGRDSRDAGRGRREFAREERGPRLADPAFRAQRDAVEHAQEALRKLAAQAHGEALTQLLGAWQARDAAQLPSAQQLGGKVTAPVRTSWSGAVAAAPKGNAAEALLRLEMAADVHTPADQLAARRALQLQMLTRRNDPAPQQTWGQDVATVLGSASDEASARRLQTALKQLLRK
;
A
#
# COMPACT_ATOMS: atom_id res chain seq x y z
N MET A 1 -19.16 13.39 -80.17
CA MET A 1 -17.84 13.92 -79.78
C MET A 1 -17.80 13.99 -78.26
N SER A 2 -16.94 13.25 -77.56
CA SER A 2 -16.01 12.23 -78.10
C SER A 2 -15.71 11.14 -77.06
N ASP A 3 -15.65 9.91 -77.58
CA ASP A 3 -14.77 8.79 -77.21
C ASP A 3 -14.64 8.27 -75.77
N ALA A 4 -14.18 7.02 -75.72
CA ALA A 4 -14.14 6.17 -74.55
C ALA A 4 -12.76 6.10 -73.89
N SER A 5 -12.69 5.43 -72.74
CA SER A 5 -11.58 4.53 -72.43
C SER A 5 -12.11 3.38 -71.57
N GLU A 6 -11.90 2.16 -72.04
CA GLU A 6 -12.33 0.93 -71.36
C GLU A 6 -11.36 0.53 -70.25
N VAL A 7 -11.84 -0.23 -69.26
CA VAL A 7 -10.98 -1.11 -68.45
C VAL A 7 -11.66 -2.47 -68.33
N ASN A 8 -10.97 -3.52 -68.78
CA ASN A 8 -11.48 -4.89 -68.79
C ASN A 8 -11.73 -5.43 -67.36
N PRO A 9 -12.84 -6.16 -67.12
CA PRO A 9 -12.92 -7.09 -66.01
C PRO A 9 -12.04 -8.31 -66.33
N ALA A 10 -10.82 -8.33 -65.79
CA ALA A 10 -9.91 -9.47 -65.99
C ALA A 10 -10.48 -10.75 -65.35
N SER A 11 -10.51 -11.85 -66.10
CA SER A 11 -11.08 -13.12 -65.65
C SER A 11 -10.44 -13.61 -64.35
N ALA A 12 -11.28 -13.88 -63.34
CA ALA A 12 -10.84 -14.55 -62.12
C ALA A 12 -10.27 -15.94 -62.49
N LYS A 13 -8.96 -16.12 -62.28
CA LYS A 13 -8.36 -17.45 -62.33
C LYS A 13 -8.88 -18.24 -61.13
N ASN A 14 -9.41 -19.43 -61.37
CA ASN A 14 -9.73 -20.36 -60.28
C ASN A 14 -8.48 -20.58 -59.42
N SER A 15 -8.51 -20.13 -58.18
CA SER A 15 -7.62 -20.65 -57.15
C SER A 15 -7.97 -22.12 -56.96
N GLU A 16 -7.02 -23.01 -57.21
CA GLU A 16 -7.21 -24.44 -56.94
C GLU A 16 -7.57 -24.60 -55.46
N GLN A 17 -8.74 -25.19 -55.19
CA GLN A 17 -9.23 -25.36 -53.83
C GLN A 17 -8.24 -26.26 -53.07
N HIS A 18 -7.72 -25.77 -51.94
CA HIS A 18 -6.75 -26.52 -51.17
C HIS A 18 -7.43 -27.78 -50.61
N PRO A 19 -6.79 -28.96 -50.56
CA PRO A 19 -7.44 -30.19 -50.10
C PRO A 19 -8.01 -30.09 -48.67
N LEU A 20 -7.47 -29.18 -47.83
CA LEU A 20 -7.97 -28.91 -46.48
C LEU A 20 -9.11 -27.85 -46.43
N ASP A 21 -9.48 -27.22 -47.54
CA ASP A 21 -10.60 -26.26 -47.59
C ASP A 21 -11.96 -26.92 -47.34
N ALA A 22 -12.15 -28.17 -47.80
CA ALA A 22 -13.35 -28.96 -47.53
C ALA A 22 -13.56 -29.24 -46.04
N LEU A 23 -12.47 -29.31 -45.25
CA LEU A 23 -12.53 -29.46 -43.79
C LEU A 23 -12.68 -28.11 -43.09
N THR A 24 -11.95 -27.08 -43.54
CA THR A 24 -11.80 -25.79 -42.84
C THR A 24 -12.77 -24.69 -43.31
N GLY A 25 -13.80 -25.04 -44.10
CA GLY A 25 -14.78 -24.07 -44.61
C GLY A 25 -14.20 -23.08 -45.63
N GLY A 26 -13.17 -23.48 -46.38
CA GLY A 26 -12.49 -22.61 -47.35
C GLY A 26 -11.50 -21.63 -46.74
N ALA A 27 -10.82 -21.98 -45.63
CA ALA A 27 -9.89 -21.08 -44.96
C ALA A 27 -8.61 -20.79 -45.76
N PHE A 28 -8.10 -21.75 -46.54
CA PHE A 28 -6.91 -21.57 -47.37
C PHE A 28 -7.26 -20.77 -48.64
N SER A 29 -8.38 -21.08 -49.28
CA SER A 29 -8.95 -20.28 -50.39
C SER A 29 -9.52 -18.91 -49.97
N ALA A 30 -9.49 -18.53 -48.70
CA ALA A 30 -9.95 -17.20 -48.25
C ALA A 30 -9.00 -16.08 -48.71
N GLU A 31 -9.55 -15.06 -49.35
CA GLU A 31 -8.81 -13.93 -49.95
C GLU A 31 -8.14 -13.03 -48.90
N THR A 32 -8.71 -12.90 -47.70
CA THR A 32 -8.13 -12.10 -46.60
C THR A 32 -7.74 -12.97 -45.40
N SER A 33 -6.73 -12.53 -44.66
CA SER A 33 -6.34 -13.15 -43.37
C SER A 33 -7.43 -13.00 -42.30
N GLY A 34 -8.29 -11.98 -42.39
CA GLY A 34 -9.44 -11.82 -41.51
C GLY A 34 -10.49 -12.93 -41.70
N ASP A 35 -10.84 -13.21 -42.96
CA ASP A 35 -11.80 -14.26 -43.32
C ASP A 35 -11.22 -15.65 -43.04
N ARG A 36 -9.93 -15.86 -43.30
CA ARG A 36 -9.18 -17.06 -42.91
C ARG A 36 -9.23 -17.28 -41.39
N ALA A 37 -9.00 -16.24 -40.60
CA ALA A 37 -9.07 -16.30 -39.13
C ALA A 37 -10.51 -16.40 -38.59
N ALA A 38 -11.55 -16.05 -39.36
CA ALA A 38 -12.94 -16.36 -39.04
C ALA A 38 -13.23 -17.85 -39.27
N ARG A 39 -13.05 -18.34 -40.51
CA ARG A 39 -13.31 -19.73 -40.90
C ARG A 39 -12.55 -20.75 -40.03
N ILE A 40 -11.29 -20.44 -39.65
CA ILE A 40 -10.53 -21.29 -38.72
C ILE A 40 -11.11 -21.29 -37.30
N ARG A 41 -11.69 -20.19 -36.79
CA ARG A 41 -12.37 -20.21 -35.48
C ARG A 41 -13.67 -21.02 -35.53
N ASP A 42 -14.43 -20.88 -36.62
CA ASP A 42 -15.68 -21.62 -36.82
C ASP A 42 -15.41 -23.12 -36.96
N TRP A 43 -14.35 -23.50 -37.68
CA TRP A 43 -13.85 -24.88 -37.76
C TRP A 43 -13.33 -25.41 -36.40
N LEU A 44 -12.56 -24.63 -35.66
CA LEU A 44 -12.07 -25.05 -34.33
C LEU A 44 -13.22 -25.29 -33.34
N ALA A 45 -14.38 -24.65 -33.53
CA ALA A 45 -15.58 -24.88 -32.75
C ALA A 45 -16.24 -26.26 -33.02
N THR A 46 -16.01 -26.88 -34.18
CA THR A 46 -16.51 -28.25 -34.48
C THR A 46 -15.66 -29.36 -33.84
N GLN A 47 -14.67 -29.00 -33.02
CA GLN A 47 -13.77 -29.91 -32.30
C GLN A 47 -13.04 -30.94 -33.21
N PRO A 48 -12.29 -30.49 -34.23
CA PRO A 48 -11.54 -31.36 -35.14
C PRO A 48 -10.48 -32.21 -34.41
N THR A 49 -10.09 -33.34 -35.03
CA THR A 49 -9.16 -34.30 -34.43
C THR A 49 -7.74 -33.75 -34.31
N VAL A 50 -6.92 -34.35 -33.43
CA VAL A 50 -5.52 -33.97 -33.22
C VAL A 50 -4.67 -34.09 -34.50
N GLU A 51 -5.01 -35.02 -35.40
CA GLU A 51 -4.36 -35.20 -36.70
C GLU A 51 -4.75 -34.07 -37.67
N GLN A 52 -6.06 -33.82 -37.83
CA GLN A 52 -6.58 -32.72 -38.65
C GLN A 52 -6.03 -31.35 -38.21
N LEU A 53 -5.92 -31.14 -36.89
CA LEU A 53 -5.30 -29.96 -36.30
C LEU A 53 -3.80 -29.85 -36.65
N GLN A 54 -3.06 -30.96 -36.69
CA GLN A 54 -1.65 -30.96 -37.08
C GLN A 54 -1.44 -30.66 -38.56
N ASP A 55 -2.23 -31.26 -39.46
CA ASP A 55 -2.11 -31.01 -40.90
C ASP A 55 -2.52 -29.57 -41.27
N VAL A 56 -3.62 -29.07 -40.71
CA VAL A 56 -4.04 -27.67 -40.91
C VAL A 56 -3.02 -26.71 -40.29
N HIS A 57 -2.43 -27.03 -39.13
CA HIS A 57 -1.36 -26.22 -38.54
C HIS A 57 -0.11 -26.17 -39.43
N LYS A 58 0.35 -27.33 -39.91
CA LYS A 58 1.53 -27.51 -40.76
C LYS A 58 1.44 -26.66 -42.02
N GLU A 59 0.30 -26.68 -42.72
CA GLU A 59 0.12 -25.90 -43.95
C GLU A 59 -0.13 -24.41 -43.67
N LEU A 60 -0.98 -24.04 -42.69
CA LEU A 60 -1.17 -22.63 -42.33
C LEU A 60 0.13 -21.97 -41.84
N SER A 61 1.01 -22.70 -41.16
CA SER A 61 2.25 -22.15 -40.59
C SER A 61 3.21 -21.54 -41.63
N LYS A 62 3.09 -21.98 -42.89
CA LYS A 62 3.88 -21.49 -44.03
C LYS A 62 3.35 -20.15 -44.55
N GLY A 63 2.03 -19.93 -44.51
CA GLY A 63 1.35 -18.79 -45.14
C GLY A 63 0.82 -17.74 -44.16
N ASP A 64 0.06 -18.15 -43.14
CA ASP A 64 -0.59 -17.24 -42.19
C ASP A 64 -0.29 -17.61 -40.74
N LYS A 65 0.69 -16.90 -40.17
CA LYS A 65 1.14 -17.05 -38.78
C LYS A 65 0.07 -16.70 -37.74
N SER A 66 -0.97 -15.94 -38.11
CA SER A 66 -2.06 -15.55 -37.20
C SER A 66 -3.12 -16.64 -37.13
N ALA A 67 -3.56 -17.18 -38.27
CA ALA A 67 -4.46 -18.33 -38.31
C ALA A 67 -3.80 -19.59 -37.72
N ALA A 68 -2.52 -19.84 -38.07
CA ALA A 68 -1.74 -20.93 -37.49
C ALA A 68 -1.54 -20.81 -35.97
N ARG A 69 -1.63 -19.60 -35.38
CA ARG A 69 -1.56 -19.43 -33.93
C ARG A 69 -2.79 -20.03 -33.24
N ALA A 70 -4.00 -19.78 -33.75
CA ALA A 70 -5.23 -20.31 -33.16
C ALA A 70 -5.26 -21.86 -33.17
N VAL A 71 -4.81 -22.48 -34.27
CA VAL A 71 -4.71 -23.94 -34.38
C VAL A 71 -3.64 -24.51 -33.43
N ARG A 72 -2.49 -23.84 -33.30
CA ARG A 72 -1.46 -24.21 -32.30
C ARG A 72 -2.01 -24.12 -30.87
N GLU A 73 -2.72 -23.04 -30.56
CA GLU A 73 -3.29 -22.79 -29.24
C GLU A 73 -4.31 -23.87 -28.86
N ARG A 74 -5.11 -24.37 -29.82
CA ARG A 74 -5.98 -25.54 -29.62
C ARG A 74 -5.20 -26.85 -29.41
N LEU A 75 -4.12 -27.09 -30.17
CA LEU A 75 -3.25 -28.27 -29.99
C LEU A 75 -2.56 -28.28 -28.62
N ASP A 76 -2.03 -27.13 -28.20
CA ASP A 76 -1.36 -26.99 -26.90
C ASP A 76 -2.35 -27.08 -25.74
N GLU A 77 -3.61 -26.64 -25.92
CA GLU A 77 -4.67 -26.86 -24.94
C GLU A 77 -5.05 -28.35 -24.80
N ILE A 78 -5.22 -29.07 -25.91
CA ILE A 78 -5.48 -30.53 -25.88
C ILE A 78 -4.32 -31.29 -25.21
N ARG A 79 -3.07 -30.85 -25.43
CA ARG A 79 -1.90 -31.40 -24.74
C ARG A 79 -1.94 -31.11 -23.23
N ARG A 80 -2.38 -29.92 -22.80
CA ARG A 80 -2.54 -29.58 -21.38
C ARG A 80 -3.63 -30.42 -20.72
N THR A 81 -4.80 -30.59 -21.34
CA THR A 81 -5.88 -31.40 -20.74
C THR A 81 -5.46 -32.86 -20.63
N ALA A 82 -4.89 -33.46 -21.68
CA ALA A 82 -4.39 -34.83 -21.64
C ALA A 82 -3.26 -35.03 -20.59
N ASN A 83 -2.45 -34.00 -20.33
CA ASN A 83 -1.45 -34.03 -19.28
C ASN A 83 -2.06 -33.89 -17.87
N GLN A 84 -3.05 -33.02 -17.70
CA GLN A 84 -3.83 -32.91 -16.44
C GLN A 84 -4.61 -34.19 -16.13
N GLU A 85 -5.11 -34.89 -17.15
CA GLU A 85 -5.80 -36.19 -17.02
C GLU A 85 -4.85 -37.27 -16.53
N LYS A 86 -3.64 -37.42 -17.13
CA LYS A 86 -2.60 -38.32 -16.62
C LYS A 86 -2.23 -38.04 -15.17
N ILE A 87 -1.95 -36.77 -14.86
CA ILE A 87 -1.66 -36.31 -13.49
C ILE A 87 -2.84 -36.65 -12.56
N SER A 88 -4.09 -36.54 -13.02
CA SER A 88 -5.25 -36.88 -12.19
C SER A 88 -5.38 -38.37 -11.88
N VAL A 89 -4.97 -39.26 -12.79
CA VAL A 89 -4.88 -40.70 -12.53
C VAL A 89 -3.77 -40.99 -11.51
N GLU A 90 -2.56 -40.48 -11.74
CA GLU A 90 -1.44 -40.67 -10.80
C GLU A 90 -1.72 -40.16 -9.37
N TRP A 91 -2.53 -39.11 -9.22
CA TRP A 91 -2.92 -38.57 -7.91
C TRP A 91 -4.15 -39.26 -7.31
N ALA A 92 -5.01 -39.87 -8.12
CA ALA A 92 -6.08 -40.77 -7.66
C ALA A 92 -5.49 -42.06 -7.08
N GLU A 93 -4.57 -42.72 -7.79
CA GLU A 93 -3.85 -43.91 -7.30
C GLU A 93 -3.14 -43.64 -5.96
N LYS A 94 -2.49 -42.46 -5.82
CA LYS A 94 -1.88 -42.02 -4.56
C LYS A 94 -2.90 -41.75 -3.45
N ALA A 95 -4.11 -41.32 -3.77
CA ALA A 95 -5.17 -41.14 -2.76
C ALA A 95 -5.72 -42.48 -2.28
N GLU A 96 -5.97 -43.40 -3.20
CA GLU A 96 -6.43 -44.76 -2.92
C GLU A 96 -5.41 -45.52 -2.04
N ALA A 97 -4.11 -45.44 -2.39
CA ALA A 97 -3.03 -46.01 -1.58
C ALA A 97 -2.96 -45.41 -0.16
N LEU A 98 -3.22 -44.10 0.00
CA LEU A 98 -3.27 -43.46 1.32
C LEU A 98 -4.51 -43.85 2.13
N LEU A 99 -5.66 -44.06 1.48
CA LEU A 99 -6.91 -44.51 2.13
C LEU A 99 -6.89 -46.00 2.49
N ALA A 100 -6.12 -46.81 1.75
CA ALA A 100 -5.91 -48.23 2.02
C ALA A 100 -4.80 -48.50 3.06
N ALA A 101 -4.01 -47.49 3.44
CA ALA A 101 -2.93 -47.64 4.41
C ALA A 101 -3.46 -47.87 5.84
N VAL A 102 -2.95 -48.90 6.50
CA VAL A 102 -3.22 -49.21 7.91
C VAL A 102 -1.87 -49.38 8.64
N PRO A 103 -1.51 -48.51 9.60
CA PRO A 103 -2.25 -47.32 10.04
C PRO A 103 -2.32 -46.22 8.96
N PHE A 104 -3.32 -45.34 9.07
CA PHE A 104 -3.57 -44.25 8.13
C PHE A 104 -2.63 -43.07 8.42
N ASP A 105 -1.79 -42.69 7.45
CA ASP A 105 -0.92 -41.52 7.58
C ASP A 105 -1.70 -40.22 7.32
N ALA A 106 -2.26 -39.66 8.39
CA ALA A 106 -2.96 -38.37 8.36
C ALA A 106 -2.06 -37.19 7.91
N ALA A 107 -0.75 -37.25 8.12
CA ALA A 107 0.17 -36.20 7.71
C ALA A 107 0.44 -36.23 6.19
N ALA A 108 0.63 -37.42 5.62
CA ALA A 108 0.70 -37.61 4.17
C ALA A 108 -0.63 -37.29 3.48
N ALA A 109 -1.77 -37.69 4.06
CA ALA A 109 -3.10 -37.32 3.57
C ALA A 109 -3.33 -35.79 3.58
N ALA A 110 -2.89 -35.07 4.62
CA ALA A 110 -2.93 -33.61 4.66
C ALA A 110 -1.92 -32.94 3.69
N ALA A 111 -0.84 -33.62 3.33
CA ALA A 111 0.10 -33.17 2.29
C ALA A 111 -0.46 -33.35 0.87
N TRP A 112 -1.11 -34.49 0.59
CA TRP A 112 -1.63 -34.89 -0.72
C TRP A 112 -2.35 -33.75 -1.47
N GLN A 113 -3.25 -33.01 -0.82
CA GLN A 113 -3.99 -31.93 -1.49
C GLN A 113 -3.07 -30.78 -1.97
N ARG A 114 -2.00 -30.48 -1.22
CA ARG A 114 -1.06 -29.42 -1.56
C ARG A 114 -0.13 -29.85 -2.69
N ASP A 115 0.35 -31.08 -2.64
CA ASP A 115 1.29 -31.61 -3.63
C ASP A 115 0.60 -31.99 -4.95
N ALA A 116 -0.65 -32.48 -4.92
CA ALA A 116 -1.49 -32.62 -6.10
C ALA A 116 -1.76 -31.27 -6.78
N ALA A 117 -2.09 -30.22 -6.01
CA ALA A 117 -2.26 -28.87 -6.55
C ALA A 117 -0.95 -28.33 -7.16
N LYS A 118 0.19 -28.56 -6.50
CA LYS A 118 1.54 -28.17 -6.98
C LYS A 118 1.94 -28.92 -8.25
N ALA A 119 1.50 -30.16 -8.43
CA ALA A 119 1.67 -30.94 -9.66
C ALA A 119 0.72 -30.50 -10.79
N GLY A 120 -0.26 -29.63 -10.53
CA GLY A 120 -1.25 -29.19 -11.52
C GLY A 120 -2.46 -30.13 -11.67
N ALA A 121 -2.73 -30.99 -10.69
CA ALA A 121 -3.88 -31.89 -10.70
C ALA A 121 -5.21 -31.13 -10.56
N ALA A 122 -6.21 -31.52 -11.34
CA ALA A 122 -7.52 -30.87 -11.37
C ALA A 122 -8.43 -31.28 -10.19
N LEU A 123 -8.07 -30.91 -8.96
CA LEU A 123 -8.73 -31.26 -7.68
C LEU A 123 -10.23 -30.86 -7.52
N SER A 124 -10.86 -30.33 -8.57
CA SER A 124 -12.30 -30.01 -8.66
C SER A 124 -13.03 -30.85 -9.70
N ARG A 125 -12.35 -31.81 -10.33
CA ARG A 125 -12.91 -32.81 -11.24
C ARG A 125 -12.83 -34.19 -10.59
N GLU A 126 -13.77 -35.05 -10.95
CA GLU A 126 -13.73 -36.45 -10.54
C GLU A 126 -12.60 -37.22 -11.23
N PRO A 127 -12.00 -38.23 -10.57
CA PRO A 127 -12.35 -38.73 -9.23
C PRO A 127 -11.68 -37.96 -8.07
N LEU A 128 -10.81 -36.97 -8.36
CA LEU A 128 -10.01 -36.28 -7.34
C LEU A 128 -10.85 -35.52 -6.30
N SER A 129 -12.03 -35.01 -6.68
CA SER A 129 -12.95 -34.34 -5.76
C SER A 129 -13.49 -35.28 -4.66
N GLN A 130 -13.87 -36.51 -5.01
CA GLN A 130 -14.29 -37.53 -4.03
C GLN A 130 -13.14 -37.96 -3.12
N PHE A 131 -11.97 -38.29 -3.70
CA PHE A 131 -10.78 -38.66 -2.92
C PHE A 131 -10.36 -37.57 -1.94
N LYS A 132 -10.38 -36.30 -2.38
CA LYS A 132 -10.14 -35.13 -1.51
C LYS A 132 -11.11 -35.07 -0.33
N ALA A 133 -12.40 -35.33 -0.55
CA ALA A 133 -13.40 -35.30 0.51
C ALA A 133 -13.15 -36.41 1.55
N GLN A 134 -12.90 -37.64 1.07
CA GLN A 134 -12.61 -38.81 1.92
C GLN A 134 -11.33 -38.63 2.75
N LEU A 135 -10.23 -38.17 2.14
CA LEU A 135 -8.97 -37.88 2.84
C LEU A 135 -9.17 -36.80 3.93
N VAL A 136 -9.90 -35.72 3.62
CA VAL A 136 -10.20 -34.66 4.60
C VAL A 136 -11.09 -35.14 5.74
N GLU A 137 -12.03 -36.06 5.49
CA GLU A 137 -12.83 -36.70 6.55
C GLU A 137 -11.97 -37.58 7.47
N ARG A 138 -11.13 -38.44 6.89
CA ARG A 138 -10.24 -39.34 7.66
C ARG A 138 -9.20 -38.57 8.48
N VAL A 139 -8.59 -37.53 7.91
CA VAL A 139 -7.66 -36.64 8.65
C VAL A 139 -8.37 -36.01 9.85
N LYS A 140 -9.58 -35.45 9.67
CA LYS A 140 -10.35 -34.86 10.78
C LYS A 140 -10.69 -35.86 11.87
N ALA A 141 -11.10 -37.08 11.53
CA ALA A 141 -11.42 -38.10 12.53
C ALA A 141 -10.21 -38.42 13.43
N VAL A 142 -9.01 -38.49 12.83
CA VAL A 142 -7.74 -38.68 13.56
C VAL A 142 -7.33 -37.42 14.34
N GLU A 143 -7.48 -36.21 13.78
CA GLU A 143 -7.22 -34.95 14.48
C GLU A 143 -8.16 -34.78 15.70
N ASP A 144 -9.46 -35.06 15.56
CA ASP A 144 -10.44 -34.99 16.65
C ASP A 144 -10.22 -36.10 17.70
N LEU A 145 -9.67 -37.26 17.32
CA LEU A 145 -9.21 -38.27 18.28
C LEU A 145 -7.97 -37.80 19.05
N GLN A 146 -7.00 -37.16 18.37
CA GLN A 146 -5.84 -36.51 19.01
C GLN A 146 -6.25 -35.40 19.98
N HIS A 147 -7.17 -34.50 19.57
CA HIS A 147 -7.69 -33.43 20.42
C HIS A 147 -8.43 -33.97 21.64
N ARG A 148 -9.32 -34.96 21.48
CA ARG A 148 -9.99 -35.65 22.60
C ARG A 148 -8.98 -36.26 23.58
N THR A 149 -7.92 -36.89 23.06
CA THR A 149 -6.84 -37.49 23.87
C THR A 149 -6.08 -36.44 24.68
N GLN A 150 -5.75 -35.30 24.07
CA GLN A 150 -5.11 -34.19 24.78
C GLN A 150 -6.02 -33.62 25.87
N VAL A 151 -7.32 -33.44 25.59
CA VAL A 151 -8.29 -32.97 26.60
C VAL A 151 -8.35 -33.95 27.78
N GLN A 152 -8.43 -35.26 27.54
CA GLN A 152 -8.46 -36.24 28.64
C GLN A 152 -7.16 -36.25 29.45
N ARG A 153 -5.98 -36.03 28.83
CA ARG A 153 -4.73 -35.84 29.57
C ARG A 153 -4.80 -34.65 30.53
N GLU A 154 -5.31 -33.50 30.09
CA GLU A 154 -5.44 -32.32 30.96
C GLU A 154 -6.48 -32.55 32.09
N VAL A 155 -7.58 -33.25 31.80
CA VAL A 155 -8.58 -33.63 32.84
C VAL A 155 -7.95 -34.55 33.90
N ALA A 156 -7.09 -35.50 33.51
CA ALA A 156 -6.38 -36.35 34.46
C ALA A 156 -5.47 -35.54 35.40
N LEU A 157 -4.75 -34.57 34.86
CA LEU A 157 -3.89 -33.67 35.64
C LEU A 157 -4.71 -32.78 36.59
N LEU A 158 -5.88 -32.29 36.16
CA LEU A 158 -6.78 -31.52 37.01
C LEU A 158 -7.42 -32.38 38.13
N LEU A 159 -7.72 -33.66 37.86
CA LEU A 159 -8.19 -34.60 38.88
C LEU A 159 -7.07 -34.91 39.91
N ALA A 160 -5.83 -35.14 39.46
CA ALA A 160 -4.68 -35.31 40.34
C ALA A 160 -4.43 -34.07 41.21
N GLN A 161 -4.45 -32.86 40.64
CA GLN A 161 -4.35 -31.60 41.40
C GLN A 161 -5.50 -31.40 42.38
N ARG A 162 -6.73 -31.82 42.03
CA ARG A 162 -7.88 -31.80 42.96
C ARG A 162 -7.66 -32.74 44.14
N ILE A 163 -7.04 -33.91 43.94
CA ILE A 163 -6.65 -34.85 45.00
C ILE A 163 -5.56 -34.24 45.88
N GLU A 164 -4.50 -33.67 45.30
CA GLU A 164 -3.42 -32.97 46.02
C GLU A 164 -3.97 -31.83 46.90
N VAL A 165 -4.90 -31.02 46.37
CA VAL A 165 -5.56 -29.94 47.12
C VAL A 165 -6.51 -30.43 48.22
N LEU A 166 -6.97 -31.68 48.19
CA LEU A 166 -7.70 -32.26 49.34
C LEU A 166 -6.75 -32.69 50.47
N SER A 167 -5.48 -33.01 50.18
CA SER A 167 -4.47 -33.35 51.21
C SER A 167 -4.06 -32.16 52.10
N THR A 168 -4.40 -30.93 51.70
CA THR A 168 -4.15 -29.71 52.48
C THR A 168 -5.36 -29.22 53.29
N LYS A 169 -6.50 -29.93 53.20
CA LYS A 169 -7.72 -29.67 53.97
C LYS A 169 -7.89 -30.69 55.09
N SER A 170 -8.92 -30.51 55.93
CA SER A 170 -9.23 -31.50 56.95
C SER A 170 -9.56 -32.85 56.32
N TRP A 171 -9.24 -33.95 57.02
CA TRP A 171 -9.56 -35.29 56.50
C TRP A 171 -11.08 -35.51 56.37
N LYS A 172 -11.88 -34.74 57.14
CA LYS A 172 -13.35 -34.77 57.08
C LYS A 172 -13.89 -34.12 55.81
N ASP A 173 -13.29 -33.00 55.36
CA ASP A 173 -13.62 -32.38 54.07
C ASP A 173 -13.21 -33.29 52.90
N ALA A 174 -12.05 -33.95 53.01
CA ALA A 174 -11.58 -34.93 52.02
C ALA A 174 -12.55 -36.12 51.92
N LYS A 175 -12.98 -36.68 53.07
CA LYS A 175 -13.99 -37.75 53.13
C LYS A 175 -15.32 -37.32 52.52
N ALA A 176 -15.82 -36.12 52.82
CA ALA A 176 -17.10 -35.63 52.33
C ALA A 176 -17.18 -35.51 50.79
N VAL A 177 -16.04 -35.47 50.08
CA VAL A 177 -15.96 -35.35 48.62
C VAL A 177 -15.59 -36.68 47.94
N LEU A 178 -15.25 -37.72 48.72
CA LEU A 178 -14.67 -38.99 48.24
C LEU A 178 -15.52 -39.69 47.16
N GLU A 179 -16.81 -39.90 47.40
CA GLU A 179 -17.68 -40.63 46.45
C GLU A 179 -17.83 -39.89 45.12
N ALA A 180 -18.05 -38.57 45.17
CA ALA A 180 -18.19 -37.74 43.97
C ALA A 180 -16.89 -37.70 43.15
N LEU A 181 -15.73 -37.61 43.83
CA LEU A 181 -14.43 -37.65 43.17
C LEU A 181 -14.11 -39.04 42.59
N GLY A 182 -14.52 -40.12 43.27
CA GLY A 182 -14.42 -41.48 42.73
C GLY A 182 -15.27 -41.70 41.48
N ALA A 183 -16.48 -41.15 41.45
CA ALA A 183 -17.33 -41.16 40.26
C ALA A 183 -16.73 -40.35 39.08
N ASP A 184 -16.07 -39.23 39.37
CA ASP A 184 -15.36 -38.44 38.35
C ASP A 184 -14.12 -39.19 37.80
N VAL A 185 -13.33 -39.84 38.67
CA VAL A 185 -12.17 -40.66 38.25
C VAL A 185 -12.62 -41.89 37.45
N ALA A 186 -13.68 -42.59 37.87
CA ALA A 186 -14.22 -43.73 37.15
C ALA A 186 -14.72 -43.34 35.74
N ARG A 187 -15.46 -42.23 35.63
CA ARG A 187 -15.92 -41.69 34.33
C ARG A 187 -14.75 -41.30 33.43
N TRP A 188 -13.69 -40.73 34.00
CA TRP A 188 -12.47 -40.42 33.24
C TRP A 188 -11.80 -41.69 32.71
N GLN A 189 -11.67 -42.74 33.54
CA GLN A 189 -11.09 -44.03 33.12
C GLN A 189 -11.92 -44.73 32.03
N GLU A 190 -13.25 -44.58 32.06
CA GLU A 190 -14.16 -45.05 31.01
C GLU A 190 -13.90 -44.31 29.69
N GLN A 191 -13.89 -42.97 29.72
CA GLN A 191 -13.62 -42.15 28.53
C GLN A 191 -12.21 -42.36 27.96
N ALA A 192 -11.19 -42.61 28.81
CA ALA A 192 -9.86 -42.98 28.35
C ALA A 192 -9.87 -44.32 27.60
N LYS A 193 -10.63 -45.31 28.06
CA LYS A 193 -10.82 -46.61 27.38
C LYS A 193 -11.56 -46.46 26.05
N GLU A 194 -12.61 -45.64 26.00
CA GLU A 194 -13.34 -45.32 24.76
C GLU A 194 -12.40 -44.78 23.67
N LEU A 195 -11.49 -43.86 24.00
CA LEU A 195 -10.52 -43.32 23.04
C LEU A 195 -9.54 -44.40 22.53
N THR A 196 -9.03 -45.26 23.42
CA THR A 196 -8.16 -46.38 23.02
C THR A 196 -8.88 -47.47 22.22
N GLY A 197 -10.22 -47.51 22.26
CA GLY A 197 -11.07 -48.44 21.52
C GLY A 197 -11.55 -47.92 20.16
N ASP A 198 -11.27 -46.66 19.81
CA ASP A 198 -11.59 -46.09 18.50
C ASP A 198 -10.79 -46.83 17.41
N ALA A 199 -11.45 -47.26 16.33
CA ALA A 199 -10.79 -47.99 15.23
C ALA A 199 -9.66 -47.17 14.57
N SER A 200 -9.68 -45.84 14.74
CA SER A 200 -8.67 -44.90 14.26
C SER A 200 -7.47 -44.76 15.19
N TRP A 201 -7.48 -45.38 16.39
CA TRP A 201 -6.45 -45.22 17.42
C TRP A 201 -5.04 -45.60 16.95
N SER A 202 -4.92 -46.62 16.11
CA SER A 202 -3.65 -47.03 15.47
C SER A 202 -3.03 -45.94 14.58
N SER A 203 -3.83 -44.98 14.14
CA SER A 203 -3.47 -43.90 13.19
C SER A 203 -3.23 -42.55 13.89
N VAL A 204 -3.28 -42.53 15.22
CA VAL A 204 -2.94 -41.38 16.07
C VAL A 204 -1.42 -41.18 16.10
N ASP A 205 -0.96 -39.92 16.11
CA ASP A 205 0.48 -39.59 16.29
C ASP A 205 1.00 -40.30 17.57
N GLY A 206 2.02 -41.15 17.39
CA GLY A 206 2.56 -42.06 18.40
C GLY A 206 3.07 -41.40 19.69
N ARG A 207 3.14 -40.06 19.74
CA ARG A 207 3.36 -39.33 21.00
C ARG A 207 2.16 -39.40 21.97
N PHE A 208 0.93 -39.55 21.48
CA PHE A 208 -0.29 -39.42 22.29
C PHE A 208 -0.64 -40.67 23.10
N PRO A 209 -0.57 -41.92 22.58
CA PRO A 209 -0.83 -43.11 23.38
C PRO A 209 0.00 -43.20 24.68
N PRO A 210 1.34 -43.08 24.67
CA PRO A 210 2.12 -43.14 25.91
C PRO A 210 1.85 -41.95 26.85
N GLN A 211 1.34 -40.82 26.35
CA GLN A 211 0.92 -39.69 27.19
C GLN A 211 -0.42 -39.97 27.90
N LEU A 212 -1.37 -40.63 27.24
CA LEU A 212 -2.63 -41.06 27.87
C LEU A 212 -2.39 -42.18 28.87
N GLU A 213 -1.54 -43.15 28.53
CA GLU A 213 -1.11 -44.24 29.43
C GLU A 213 -0.41 -43.69 30.68
N ALA A 214 0.57 -42.77 30.52
CA ALA A 214 1.24 -42.15 31.65
C ALA A 214 0.29 -41.31 32.53
N ALA A 215 -0.65 -40.58 31.93
CA ALA A 215 -1.66 -39.83 32.68
C ALA A 215 -2.63 -40.76 33.45
N SER A 216 -3.01 -41.89 32.85
CA SER A 216 -3.84 -42.92 33.49
C SER A 216 -3.12 -43.57 34.67
N ALA A 217 -1.86 -43.96 34.48
CA ALA A 217 -1.03 -44.55 35.53
C ALA A 217 -0.77 -43.56 36.68
N GLN A 218 -0.50 -42.28 36.37
CA GLN A 218 -0.33 -41.24 37.40
C GLN A 218 -1.63 -41.00 38.18
N LEU A 219 -2.78 -40.87 37.51
CA LEU A 219 -4.06 -40.64 38.19
C LEU A 219 -4.45 -41.83 39.06
N ALA A 220 -4.25 -43.06 38.59
CA ALA A 220 -4.48 -44.27 39.38
C ALA A 220 -3.59 -44.30 40.63
N LEU A 221 -2.28 -44.08 40.48
CA LEU A 221 -1.33 -44.04 41.60
C LEU A 221 -1.71 -42.99 42.66
N VAL A 222 -2.06 -41.78 42.23
CA VAL A 222 -2.47 -40.67 43.12
C VAL A 222 -3.81 -40.95 43.79
N TRP A 223 -4.75 -41.58 43.08
CA TRP A 223 -6.05 -41.97 43.63
C TRP A 223 -5.95 -43.09 44.67
N ASP A 224 -5.23 -44.18 44.35
CA ASP A 224 -5.04 -45.32 45.26
C ASP A 224 -4.28 -44.91 46.53
N ALA A 225 -3.28 -44.03 46.39
CA ALA A 225 -2.56 -43.44 47.52
C ALA A 225 -3.47 -42.56 48.40
N PHE A 226 -4.33 -41.74 47.79
CA PHE A 226 -5.30 -40.91 48.52
C PHE A 226 -6.35 -41.75 49.26
N GLN A 227 -6.92 -42.76 48.62
CA GLN A 227 -7.86 -43.69 49.25
C GLN A 227 -7.19 -44.43 50.43
N SER A 228 -5.97 -44.93 50.24
CA SER A 228 -5.21 -45.64 51.28
C SER A 228 -4.87 -44.74 52.48
N ALA A 229 -4.41 -43.51 52.23
CA ALA A 229 -4.09 -42.54 53.28
C ALA A 229 -5.34 -42.10 54.05
N LEU A 230 -6.48 -41.90 53.37
CA LEU A 230 -7.73 -41.53 54.00
C LEU A 230 -8.29 -42.68 54.86
N ALA A 231 -8.31 -43.91 54.34
CA ALA A 231 -8.76 -45.08 55.10
C ALA A 231 -7.92 -45.33 56.37
N LEU A 232 -6.59 -45.14 56.28
CA LEU A 232 -5.71 -45.18 57.45
C LEU A 232 -6.00 -44.03 58.42
N THR A 233 -6.27 -42.82 57.92
CA THR A 233 -6.68 -41.67 58.77
C THR A 233 -7.97 -41.96 59.53
N GLU A 234 -8.96 -42.61 58.91
CA GLU A 234 -10.20 -43.00 59.58
C GLU A 234 -9.97 -44.04 60.68
N ALA A 235 -9.11 -45.04 60.44
CA ALA A 235 -8.71 -45.98 61.48
C ALA A 235 -7.96 -45.27 62.63
N ALA A 236 -7.07 -44.33 62.30
CA ALA A 236 -6.32 -43.53 63.26
C ALA A 236 -7.19 -42.54 64.07
N ALA A 237 -8.38 -42.19 63.56
CA ALA A 237 -9.40 -41.40 64.26
C ALA A 237 -10.30 -42.23 65.17
N ALA A 238 -10.37 -43.55 64.96
CA ALA A 238 -11.19 -44.48 65.73
C ALA A 238 -10.40 -45.23 66.83
N ASP A 239 -9.09 -45.43 66.62
CA ASP A 239 -8.17 -46.10 67.54
C ASP A 239 -6.92 -45.25 67.78
N GLU A 240 -6.56 -45.02 69.05
CA GLU A 240 -5.35 -44.28 69.43
C GLU A 240 -4.06 -45.09 69.24
N ALA A 241 -4.14 -46.42 69.18
CA ALA A 241 -3.00 -47.30 68.93
C ALA A 241 -2.66 -47.43 67.44
N ALA A 242 -3.59 -47.10 66.54
CA ALA A 242 -3.39 -47.15 65.10
C ALA A 242 -2.34 -46.12 64.62
N PRO A 243 -1.53 -46.45 63.58
CA PRO A 243 -0.48 -45.58 63.06
C PRO A 243 -1.03 -44.27 62.48
N LEU A 244 -0.21 -43.22 62.45
CA LEU A 244 -0.57 -41.94 61.86
C LEU A 244 -0.50 -42.00 60.32
N PRO A 245 -1.35 -41.23 59.59
CA PRO A 245 -1.33 -41.18 58.14
C PRO A 245 -0.09 -40.47 57.59
N THR A 246 0.22 -40.75 56.32
CA THR A 246 1.35 -40.15 55.59
C THR A 246 1.12 -38.70 55.16
N VAL A 247 -0.13 -38.20 55.22
CA VAL A 247 -0.49 -36.82 54.89
C VAL A 247 -0.29 -35.94 56.15
N PRO A 248 0.63 -34.96 56.16
CA PRO A 248 1.01 -34.25 57.38
C PRO A 248 -0.13 -33.50 58.06
N VAL A 249 -1.01 -32.84 57.29
CA VAL A 249 -2.17 -32.10 57.84
C VAL A 249 -3.10 -33.03 58.60
N TRP A 250 -3.38 -34.22 58.05
CA TRP A 250 -4.23 -35.22 58.68
C TRP A 250 -3.53 -35.85 59.91
N ALA A 251 -2.21 -36.06 59.85
CA ALA A 251 -1.44 -36.53 61.00
C ALA A 251 -1.41 -35.51 62.15
N ASP A 252 -1.35 -34.20 61.85
CA ASP A 252 -1.49 -33.11 62.82
C ASP A 252 -2.91 -33.09 63.42
N GLU A 253 -3.97 -33.21 62.61
CA GLU A 253 -5.35 -33.30 63.12
C GLU A 253 -5.56 -34.49 64.06
N ILE A 254 -5.00 -35.67 63.74
CA ILE A 254 -5.08 -36.86 64.60
C ILE A 254 -4.22 -36.72 65.86
N ARG A 255 -3.00 -36.17 65.79
CA ARG A 255 -2.18 -35.92 66.99
C ARG A 255 -2.88 -34.94 67.95
N VAL A 256 -3.44 -33.85 67.45
CA VAL A 256 -4.21 -32.89 68.26
C VAL A 256 -5.46 -33.56 68.88
N ALA A 257 -6.15 -34.44 68.15
CA ALA A 257 -7.28 -35.21 68.70
C ALA A 257 -6.86 -36.16 69.83
N ARG A 258 -5.66 -36.77 69.73
CA ARG A 258 -5.03 -37.61 70.77
C ARG A 258 -4.33 -36.79 71.89
N GLY A 259 -4.53 -35.48 71.95
CA GLY A 259 -3.92 -34.59 72.94
C GLY A 259 -2.41 -34.36 72.80
N LEU A 260 -1.81 -34.77 71.67
CA LEU A 260 -0.39 -34.59 71.35
C LEU A 260 -0.17 -33.26 70.59
N PRO A 261 0.99 -32.61 70.74
CA PRO A 261 1.31 -31.41 69.97
C PRO A 261 1.45 -31.70 68.46
N PRO A 262 1.11 -30.74 67.58
CA PRO A 262 1.35 -30.87 66.14
C PRO A 262 2.85 -30.84 65.83
N GLU A 263 3.26 -31.53 64.76
CA GLU A 263 4.69 -31.77 64.47
C GLU A 263 5.41 -30.49 64.03
N ALA A 264 4.69 -29.55 63.42
CA ALA A 264 5.18 -28.19 63.15
C ALA A 264 5.71 -27.48 64.42
N ALA A 265 5.11 -27.72 65.59
CA ALA A 265 5.57 -27.15 66.87
C ALA A 265 6.81 -27.89 67.44
N ALA A 266 7.04 -29.14 67.06
CA ALA A 266 8.24 -29.88 67.46
C ALA A 266 9.49 -29.43 66.68
N VAL A 267 9.32 -29.00 65.42
CA VAL A 267 10.43 -28.58 64.54
C VAL A 267 11.06 -27.25 64.98
N GLU A 268 10.30 -26.30 65.56
CA GLU A 268 10.87 -25.04 66.06
C GLU A 268 11.76 -25.22 67.30
N VAL A 269 11.53 -26.25 68.11
CA VAL A 269 12.23 -26.44 69.40
C VAL A 269 13.57 -27.20 69.26
N ALA A 270 13.82 -27.85 68.11
CA ALA A 270 14.85 -28.88 67.97
C ALA A 270 16.01 -28.56 66.99
N LYS A 271 16.62 -27.36 67.06
CA LYS A 271 17.90 -27.12 66.35
C LYS A 271 18.85 -26.10 67.02
N PRO A 272 19.88 -26.54 67.77
CA PRO A 272 20.88 -25.63 68.33
C PRO A 272 21.81 -25.06 67.25
N ALA A 273 21.97 -23.73 67.23
CA ALA A 273 22.84 -23.04 66.28
C ALA A 273 24.31 -23.07 66.73
N ALA A 274 25.09 -24.01 66.19
CA ALA A 274 26.55 -24.01 66.35
C ALA A 274 27.19 -22.85 65.55
N PRO A 275 28.14 -22.09 66.12
CA PRO A 275 28.73 -20.92 65.45
C PRO A 275 29.67 -21.36 64.32
N ARG A 276 29.27 -21.09 63.07
CA ARG A 276 30.15 -21.30 61.91
C ARG A 276 31.13 -20.13 61.81
N ALA A 277 32.41 -20.41 62.06
CA ALA A 277 33.46 -19.39 62.08
C ALA A 277 33.52 -18.54 60.80
N ALA A 278 33.84 -17.26 60.94
CA ALA A 278 33.90 -16.31 59.84
C ALA A 278 35.01 -16.69 58.84
N ALA A 279 34.63 -17.14 57.65
CA ALA A 279 35.54 -17.29 56.53
C ALA A 279 35.96 -15.91 56.02
N GLY A 280 37.15 -15.45 56.41
CA GLY A 280 37.64 -14.11 56.10
C GLY A 280 37.67 -13.80 54.60
N GLY A 281 37.38 -12.53 54.26
CA GLY A 281 37.46 -12.04 52.89
C GLY A 281 38.85 -12.22 52.30
N ARG A 282 38.93 -12.82 51.12
CA ARG A 282 40.20 -13.04 50.40
C ARG A 282 40.40 -11.91 49.40
N GLY A 283 41.49 -11.15 49.59
CA GLY A 283 41.98 -10.23 48.57
C GLY A 283 42.54 -10.96 47.34
N LYS A 284 43.17 -10.22 46.42
CA LYS A 284 43.92 -10.81 45.30
C LYS A 284 44.94 -11.84 45.83
N PRO A 285 45.13 -12.99 45.17
CA PRO A 285 46.16 -13.94 45.56
C PRO A 285 47.56 -13.32 45.45
N THR A 286 48.46 -13.74 46.32
CA THR A 286 49.90 -13.48 46.15
C THR A 286 50.46 -14.36 45.03
N SER A 287 51.59 -13.96 44.43
CA SER A 287 52.28 -14.76 43.40
C SER A 287 52.56 -16.18 43.88
N GLU A 288 53.04 -16.33 45.11
CA GLU A 288 53.30 -17.62 45.78
C GLU A 288 52.05 -18.52 45.84
N GLN A 289 50.85 -17.96 46.03
CA GLN A 289 49.60 -18.73 46.03
C GLN A 289 49.19 -19.19 44.63
N VAL A 290 49.56 -18.44 43.58
CA VAL A 290 49.33 -18.83 42.19
C VAL A 290 50.35 -19.89 41.75
N GLU A 291 51.62 -19.73 42.11
CA GLU A 291 52.68 -20.71 41.80
C GLU A 291 52.47 -22.03 42.55
N ALA A 292 52.13 -21.99 43.84
CA ALA A 292 51.77 -23.19 44.59
C ALA A 292 50.50 -23.87 44.04
N ALA A 293 49.53 -23.09 43.54
CA ALA A 293 48.35 -23.64 42.86
C ALA A 293 48.70 -24.32 41.54
N LYS A 294 49.55 -23.70 40.70
CA LYS A 294 50.03 -24.29 39.44
C LYS A 294 50.86 -25.55 39.68
N ALA A 295 51.77 -25.53 40.65
CA ALA A 295 52.58 -26.70 41.01
C ALA A 295 51.73 -27.88 41.51
N GLY A 296 50.81 -27.63 42.45
CA GLY A 296 49.91 -28.67 42.97
C GLY A 296 48.95 -29.24 41.93
N LEU A 297 48.39 -28.40 41.06
CA LEU A 297 47.53 -28.86 39.97
C LEU A 297 48.32 -29.61 38.88
N GLY A 298 49.53 -29.14 38.55
CA GLY A 298 50.41 -29.77 37.56
C GLY A 298 50.92 -31.14 37.99
N GLN A 299 51.28 -31.33 39.26
CA GLN A 299 51.69 -32.65 39.79
C GLN A 299 50.54 -33.66 39.72
N ALA A 300 49.32 -33.27 40.08
CA ALA A 300 48.15 -34.13 39.97
C ALA A 300 47.76 -34.41 38.49
N LEU A 301 47.96 -33.44 37.59
CA LEU A 301 47.73 -33.58 36.15
C LEU A 301 48.70 -34.60 35.51
N GLU A 302 50.00 -34.52 35.82
CA GLU A 302 50.97 -35.48 35.29
C GLU A 302 50.76 -36.89 35.87
N ALA A 303 50.37 -37.02 37.14
CA ALA A 303 49.96 -38.30 37.72
C ALA A 303 48.74 -38.91 36.99
N LEU A 304 47.73 -38.09 36.66
CA LEU A 304 46.55 -38.52 35.91
C LEU A 304 46.90 -38.92 34.46
N LYS A 305 47.74 -38.14 33.77
CA LYS A 305 48.25 -38.49 32.43
C LYS A 305 49.03 -39.82 32.47
N ALA A 306 49.83 -40.06 33.51
CA ALA A 306 50.59 -41.30 33.68
C ALA A 306 49.70 -42.53 33.94
N GLU A 307 48.70 -42.45 34.83
CA GLU A 307 47.71 -43.53 35.03
C GLU A 307 46.92 -43.83 33.73
N THR A 308 46.61 -42.79 32.96
CA THR A 308 45.86 -42.90 31.70
C THR A 308 46.71 -43.55 30.60
N ALA A 309 47.96 -43.13 30.44
CA ALA A 309 48.91 -43.77 29.53
C ALA A 309 49.24 -45.22 29.91
N ALA A 310 49.17 -45.57 31.21
CA ALA A 310 49.31 -46.93 31.70
C ALA A 310 48.03 -47.79 31.56
N GLY A 311 46.92 -47.23 31.06
CA GLY A 311 45.64 -47.94 30.88
C GLY A 311 44.89 -48.28 32.18
N ASN A 312 45.33 -47.74 33.32
CA ASN A 312 44.71 -47.99 34.63
C ASN A 312 43.62 -46.97 35.01
N SER A 313 43.54 -45.86 34.27
CA SER A 313 42.51 -44.82 34.47
C SER A 313 41.09 -45.35 34.25
N LYS A 314 40.23 -45.13 35.24
CA LYS A 314 38.77 -45.28 35.15
C LYS A 314 38.12 -44.17 35.96
N ALA A 315 36.86 -43.86 35.69
CA ALA A 315 36.08 -42.92 36.49
C ALA A 315 36.10 -43.32 37.99
N GLY A 316 36.88 -42.57 38.79
CA GLY A 316 37.09 -42.85 40.21
C GLY A 316 38.44 -43.44 40.63
N SER A 317 39.43 -43.58 39.73
CA SER A 317 40.81 -43.97 40.10
C SER A 317 41.45 -43.01 41.10
N GLU A 318 42.56 -43.41 41.74
CA GLU A 318 43.22 -42.59 42.75
C GLU A 318 43.76 -41.28 42.16
N ALA A 319 44.36 -41.28 40.95
CA ALA A 319 44.70 -40.02 40.29
C ALA A 319 43.47 -39.16 39.93
N VAL A 320 42.33 -39.73 39.51
CA VAL A 320 41.10 -38.96 39.27
C VAL A 320 40.60 -38.30 40.56
N GLN A 321 40.64 -39.02 41.70
CA GLN A 321 40.25 -38.47 42.99
C GLN A 321 41.25 -37.42 43.52
N ALA A 322 42.55 -37.66 43.37
CA ALA A 322 43.60 -36.68 43.68
C ALA A 322 43.44 -35.42 42.83
N MET A 323 43.09 -35.57 41.54
CA MET A 323 42.87 -34.43 40.65
C MET A 323 41.63 -33.62 41.03
N ARG A 324 40.51 -34.28 41.34
CA ARG A 324 39.32 -33.63 41.92
C ARG A 324 39.65 -32.87 43.22
N ALA A 325 40.51 -33.43 44.09
CA ALA A 325 40.96 -32.78 45.31
C ALA A 325 41.88 -31.56 45.05
N ALA A 326 42.78 -31.66 44.07
CA ALA A 326 43.64 -30.58 43.63
C ALA A 326 42.81 -29.42 43.03
N ILE A 327 41.86 -29.71 42.13
CA ILE A 327 40.92 -28.73 41.54
C ILE A 327 40.13 -28.02 42.65
N LYS A 328 39.56 -28.76 43.61
CA LYS A 328 38.80 -28.23 44.74
C LYS A 328 39.62 -27.28 45.63
N THR A 329 40.93 -27.48 45.70
CA THR A 329 41.84 -26.70 46.57
C THR A 329 42.46 -25.50 45.84
N HIS A 330 42.86 -25.68 44.57
CA HIS A 330 43.72 -24.77 43.82
C HIS A 330 43.06 -24.15 42.57
N GLY A 331 42.03 -24.77 41.97
CA GLY A 331 41.48 -24.38 40.66
C GLY A 331 40.94 -22.95 40.55
N ARG A 332 40.69 -22.28 41.69
CA ARG A 332 40.29 -20.86 41.77
C ARG A 332 41.43 -19.85 41.57
N PHE A 333 42.66 -20.33 41.33
CA PHE A 333 43.89 -19.53 41.19
C PHE A 333 44.65 -19.83 39.90
N VAL A 334 44.01 -20.48 38.94
CA VAL A 334 44.61 -21.04 37.72
C VAL A 334 43.91 -20.47 36.49
N ASP A 335 44.64 -20.28 35.41
CA ASP A 335 44.14 -19.72 34.14
C ASP A 335 43.51 -20.78 33.21
N GLU A 336 42.66 -20.29 32.31
CA GLU A 336 41.78 -21.09 31.44
C GLU A 336 42.55 -22.14 30.60
N ALA A 337 43.80 -21.86 30.21
CA ALA A 337 44.62 -22.78 29.43
C ALA A 337 44.95 -24.05 30.23
N THR A 338 45.43 -23.90 31.46
CA THR A 338 45.67 -25.06 32.34
C THR A 338 44.35 -25.75 32.72
N VAL A 339 43.24 -25.02 32.84
CA VAL A 339 41.91 -25.64 33.06
C VAL A 339 41.50 -26.54 31.89
N SER A 340 41.82 -26.16 30.64
CA SER A 340 41.62 -27.01 29.45
C SER A 340 42.47 -28.27 29.48
N GLU A 341 43.78 -28.16 29.75
CA GLU A 341 44.66 -29.35 29.82
C GLU A 341 44.23 -30.36 30.90
N VAL A 342 43.69 -29.85 32.01
CA VAL A 342 43.10 -30.65 33.09
C VAL A 342 41.81 -31.33 32.65
N HIS A 343 40.98 -30.64 31.86
CA HIS A 343 39.75 -31.19 31.31
C HIS A 343 40.04 -32.32 30.29
N ASP A 344 40.99 -32.12 29.38
CA ASP A 344 41.38 -33.11 28.37
C ASP A 344 41.91 -34.40 29.03
N ALA A 345 42.70 -34.27 30.11
CA ALA A 345 43.19 -35.42 30.88
C ALA A 345 42.08 -36.15 31.65
N LEU A 346 41.08 -35.43 32.20
CA LEU A 346 39.93 -36.05 32.88
C LEU A 346 38.96 -36.73 31.89
N LEU A 347 38.79 -36.18 30.69
CA LEU A 347 38.05 -36.84 29.60
C LEU A 347 38.77 -38.12 29.14
N ALA A 348 40.09 -38.08 28.96
CA ALA A 348 40.89 -39.25 28.62
C ALA A 348 40.83 -40.35 29.71
N ALA A 349 40.72 -39.95 30.98
CA ALA A 349 40.49 -40.86 32.12
C ALA A 349 39.03 -41.33 32.29
N GLY A 350 38.11 -40.86 31.44
CA GLY A 350 36.71 -41.30 31.39
C GLY A 350 35.72 -40.54 32.28
N GLU A 351 36.00 -39.30 32.69
CA GLU A 351 35.16 -38.53 33.62
C GLU A 351 34.35 -37.40 32.93
N ALA A 352 33.26 -37.75 32.25
CA ALA A 352 32.52 -36.82 31.38
C ALA A 352 31.48 -35.92 32.08
N ASP A 353 30.92 -36.35 33.22
CA ASP A 353 29.64 -35.82 33.74
C ASP A 353 29.73 -34.38 34.29
N GLY A 354 30.89 -34.02 34.88
CA GLY A 354 31.06 -32.74 35.57
C GLY A 354 30.99 -31.51 34.65
N TRP A 355 31.52 -31.62 33.44
CA TRP A 355 31.57 -30.51 32.48
C TRP A 355 30.25 -30.29 31.75
N GLN A 356 29.54 -31.36 31.37
CA GLN A 356 28.24 -31.25 30.71
C GLN A 356 27.23 -30.45 31.55
N ARG A 357 27.26 -30.63 32.87
CA ARG A 357 26.47 -29.82 33.81
C ARG A 357 26.80 -28.33 33.74
N GLN A 358 28.09 -27.96 33.76
CA GLN A 358 28.50 -26.56 33.69
C GLN A 358 28.17 -25.92 32.33
N LEU A 359 28.27 -26.68 31.25
CA LEU A 359 27.89 -26.22 29.91
C LEU A 359 26.37 -26.01 29.80
N ALA A 360 25.56 -26.92 30.35
CA ALA A 360 24.11 -26.77 30.43
C ALA A 360 23.71 -25.60 31.33
N ASP A 361 24.36 -25.40 32.47
CA ASP A 361 24.10 -24.25 33.37
C ASP A 361 24.46 -22.91 32.71
N LYS A 362 25.59 -22.80 31.99
CA LYS A 362 25.89 -21.63 31.15
C LYS A 362 24.81 -21.37 30.09
N LEU A 363 24.34 -22.41 29.40
CA LEU A 363 23.27 -22.29 28.40
C LEU A 363 21.93 -21.85 29.02
N ARG A 364 21.61 -22.33 30.23
CA ARG A 364 20.43 -21.90 31.02
C ARG A 364 20.54 -20.43 31.43
N GLU A 365 21.70 -19.96 31.88
CA GLU A 365 21.95 -18.53 32.18
C GLU A 365 21.76 -17.64 30.94
N ASP A 366 22.27 -18.09 29.80
CA ASP A 366 22.09 -17.46 28.49
C ASP A 366 20.60 -17.35 28.09
N LEU A 367 19.78 -18.36 28.43
CA LEU A 367 18.33 -18.36 28.17
C LEU A 367 17.55 -17.47 29.14
N VAL A 368 17.96 -17.38 30.41
CA VAL A 368 17.43 -16.39 31.37
C VAL A 368 17.70 -14.98 30.84
N ALA A 369 18.94 -14.66 30.47
CA ALA A 369 19.30 -13.34 29.96
C ALA A 369 18.51 -12.97 28.68
N LYS A 370 18.29 -13.92 27.77
CA LYS A 370 17.46 -13.73 26.56
C LYS A 370 15.98 -13.51 26.89
N ALA A 371 15.44 -14.12 27.94
CA ALA A 371 14.08 -13.92 28.42
C ALA A 371 13.91 -12.55 29.09
N GLU A 372 14.83 -12.17 29.99
CA GLU A 372 14.85 -10.84 30.64
C GLU A 372 15.01 -9.71 29.62
N ALA A 373 15.82 -9.92 28.57
CA ALA A 373 15.97 -8.99 27.45
C ALA A 373 14.72 -8.86 26.55
N LEU A 374 13.66 -9.66 26.75
CA LEU A 374 12.35 -9.39 26.15
C LEU A 374 11.63 -8.21 26.81
N LEU A 375 11.92 -7.96 28.09
CA LEU A 375 11.33 -6.92 28.93
C LEU A 375 12.24 -5.68 28.98
N ASN A 376 13.50 -5.88 29.35
CA ASN A 376 14.48 -4.83 29.61
C ASN A 376 15.25 -4.43 28.34
N ARG A 377 14.52 -4.02 27.28
CA ARG A 377 15.09 -3.73 25.97
C ARG A 377 15.36 -2.22 25.79
N PRO A 378 16.55 -1.80 25.28
CA PRO A 378 16.86 -0.39 25.08
C PRO A 378 15.94 0.32 24.07
N ASP A 379 15.79 1.63 24.29
CA ASP A 379 14.91 2.50 23.51
C ASP A 379 15.15 2.41 22.00
N GLY A 380 14.05 2.29 21.24
CA GLY A 380 14.05 2.18 19.78
C GLY A 380 13.89 0.76 19.23
N GLN A 381 14.15 -0.31 20.01
CA GLN A 381 13.95 -1.69 19.56
C GLN A 381 12.61 -2.29 20.01
N VAL A 382 11.49 -1.81 19.47
CA VAL A 382 10.16 -2.39 19.80
C VAL A 382 9.87 -3.64 18.97
N LEU A 383 9.93 -4.82 19.59
CA LEU A 383 9.37 -6.05 19.00
C LEU A 383 7.84 -6.07 19.14
N GLY A 384 7.12 -6.30 18.04
CA GLY A 384 5.67 -6.49 18.09
C GLY A 384 5.27 -7.75 18.86
N GLY A 385 4.11 -7.76 19.54
CA GLY A 385 3.70 -8.83 20.45
C GLY A 385 3.72 -10.24 19.86
N ARG A 386 3.36 -10.40 18.58
CA ARG A 386 3.54 -11.66 17.84
C ARG A 386 4.98 -12.18 17.89
N LYS A 387 5.97 -11.28 17.71
CA LYS A 387 7.37 -11.68 17.71
C LYS A 387 7.86 -12.05 19.10
N ILE A 388 7.37 -11.36 20.13
CA ILE A 388 7.60 -11.73 21.54
C ILE A 388 7.04 -13.13 21.82
N GLN A 389 5.81 -13.43 21.37
CA GLN A 389 5.17 -14.75 21.49
C GLN A 389 5.96 -15.86 20.77
N GLU A 390 6.44 -15.59 19.55
CA GLU A 390 7.31 -16.50 18.81
C GLU A 390 8.64 -16.74 19.54
N THR A 391 9.27 -15.70 20.09
CA THR A 391 10.53 -15.85 20.86
C THR A 391 10.35 -16.58 22.18
N LEU A 392 9.22 -16.38 22.89
CA LEU A 392 8.91 -17.14 24.11
C LEU A 392 8.74 -18.63 23.83
N ARG A 393 8.12 -18.99 22.68
CA ARG A 393 8.02 -20.38 22.24
C ARG A 393 9.39 -20.98 21.94
N SER A 394 10.26 -20.26 21.22
CA SER A 394 11.61 -20.77 20.92
C SER A 394 12.49 -20.87 22.17
N LEU A 395 12.37 -19.93 23.13
CA LEU A 395 13.11 -19.99 24.39
C LEU A 395 12.67 -21.18 25.25
N ARG A 396 11.36 -21.45 25.36
CA ARG A 396 10.86 -22.60 26.12
C ARG A 396 11.28 -23.95 25.50
N GLU A 397 11.31 -24.07 24.17
CA GLU A 397 11.85 -25.28 23.54
C GLU A 397 13.38 -25.37 23.68
N GLN A 398 14.13 -24.27 23.55
CA GLN A 398 15.58 -24.25 23.80
C GLN A 398 15.93 -24.64 25.25
N TRP A 399 15.13 -24.23 26.23
CA TRP A 399 15.26 -24.69 27.61
C TRP A 399 15.03 -26.20 27.72
N LYS A 400 13.95 -26.72 27.12
CA LYS A 400 13.65 -28.15 27.08
C LYS A 400 14.72 -28.98 26.35
N GLN A 401 15.44 -28.41 25.39
CA GLN A 401 16.62 -29.04 24.79
C GLN A 401 17.82 -29.02 25.76
N ALA A 402 18.05 -27.91 26.47
CA ALA A 402 19.13 -27.78 27.47
C ALA A 402 18.93 -28.64 28.74
N ASP A 403 17.69 -29.01 29.07
CA ASP A 403 17.36 -29.92 30.20
C ASP A 403 17.43 -31.42 29.84
N GLN A 404 17.61 -31.80 28.56
CA GLN A 404 17.72 -33.21 28.18
C GLN A 404 19.09 -33.78 28.57
N GLY A 405 19.11 -34.67 29.55
CA GLY A 405 20.31 -35.37 30.04
C GLY A 405 21.14 -34.59 31.08
N ALA A 406 20.93 -33.29 31.23
CA ALA A 406 21.66 -32.46 32.19
C ALA A 406 20.99 -32.42 33.57
N ALA A 407 21.77 -32.52 34.65
CA ALA A 407 21.27 -32.37 36.02
C ALA A 407 20.49 -31.05 36.20
N ALA A 408 19.30 -31.12 36.79
CA ALA A 408 18.37 -29.99 36.88
C ALA A 408 18.89 -28.84 37.75
N ASN A 409 18.64 -27.60 37.33
CA ASN A 409 18.98 -26.38 38.05
C ASN A 409 17.73 -25.53 38.30
N HIS A 410 17.02 -25.86 39.39
CA HIS A 410 15.75 -25.24 39.75
C HIS A 410 15.84 -23.72 40.00
N ALA A 411 17.01 -23.22 40.43
CA ALA A 411 17.22 -21.79 40.68
C ALA A 411 17.28 -20.97 39.37
N LEU A 412 17.92 -21.50 38.31
CA LEU A 412 17.90 -20.87 36.99
C LEU A 412 16.52 -21.04 36.32
N TRP A 413 15.89 -22.22 36.45
CA TRP A 413 14.55 -22.46 35.92
C TRP A 413 13.51 -21.48 36.47
N LYS A 414 13.52 -21.22 37.79
CA LYS A 414 12.59 -20.27 38.41
C LYS A 414 12.74 -18.86 37.84
N LYS A 415 13.98 -18.35 37.67
CA LYS A 415 14.22 -17.05 37.03
C LYS A 415 13.72 -17.02 35.58
N PHE A 416 13.99 -18.09 34.83
CA PHE A 416 13.56 -18.22 33.44
C PHE A 416 12.04 -18.18 33.31
N ASP A 417 11.30 -18.91 34.16
CA ASP A 417 9.84 -18.90 34.10
C ASP A 417 9.24 -17.59 34.62
N GLU A 418 9.80 -16.96 35.66
CA GLU A 418 9.41 -15.62 36.10
C GLU A 418 9.56 -14.59 34.97
N ALA A 419 10.70 -14.60 34.25
CA ALA A 419 10.92 -13.74 33.09
C ALA A 419 9.97 -14.06 31.91
N CYS A 420 9.76 -15.34 31.59
CA CYS A 420 8.82 -15.77 30.55
C CYS A 420 7.38 -15.38 30.86
N ASN A 421 6.92 -15.51 32.11
CA ASN A 421 5.56 -15.17 32.51
C ASN A 421 5.34 -13.65 32.57
N ALA A 422 6.36 -12.87 32.98
CA ALA A 422 6.32 -11.42 32.86
C ALA A 422 6.26 -10.95 31.39
N ALA A 423 7.05 -11.55 30.50
CA ALA A 423 6.99 -11.28 29.06
C ALA A 423 5.67 -11.76 28.41
N TYR A 424 5.05 -12.83 28.92
CA TYR A 424 3.74 -13.30 28.44
C TYR A 424 2.63 -12.27 28.71
N LYS A 425 2.64 -11.55 29.84
CA LYS A 425 1.67 -10.47 30.12
C LYS A 425 1.70 -9.32 29.10
N VAL A 426 2.85 -9.10 28.46
CA VAL A 426 2.99 -8.14 27.33
C VAL A 426 2.32 -8.70 26.06
N VAL A 427 2.39 -10.01 25.83
CA VAL A 427 1.68 -10.69 24.73
C VAL A 427 0.17 -10.76 24.98
N GLU A 428 -0.25 -10.97 26.23
CA GLU A 428 -1.65 -10.97 26.66
C GLU A 428 -2.33 -9.61 26.43
N SER A 429 -1.75 -8.52 26.95
CA SER A 429 -2.25 -7.16 26.70
C SER A 429 -2.25 -6.76 25.21
N TRP A 430 -1.33 -7.30 24.41
CA TRP A 430 -1.34 -7.14 22.95
C TRP A 430 -2.48 -7.93 22.27
N HIS A 431 -2.78 -9.17 22.70
CA HIS A 431 -3.95 -9.91 22.23
C HIS A 431 -5.27 -9.23 22.59
N ASP A 432 -5.37 -8.72 23.82
CA ASP A 432 -6.55 -7.97 24.28
C ASP A 432 -6.75 -6.69 23.47
N LYS A 433 -5.67 -5.95 23.17
CA LYS A 433 -5.73 -4.81 22.27
C LYS A 433 -6.21 -5.22 20.87
N ILE A 434 -5.69 -6.29 20.27
CA ILE A 434 -6.19 -6.78 18.97
C ILE A 434 -7.68 -7.16 19.04
N ARG A 435 -8.15 -7.74 20.15
CA ARG A 435 -9.56 -8.05 20.36
C ARG A 435 -10.41 -6.78 20.44
N GLN A 436 -9.92 -5.75 21.13
CA GLN A 436 -10.56 -4.43 21.23
C GLN A 436 -10.60 -3.72 19.87
N ASP A 437 -9.46 -3.59 19.18
CA ASP A 437 -9.33 -2.95 17.86
C ASP A 437 -10.27 -3.61 16.83
N SER A 438 -10.32 -4.95 16.79
CA SER A 438 -11.23 -5.72 15.92
C SER A 438 -12.71 -5.52 16.28
N THR A 439 -13.04 -5.45 17.57
CA THR A 439 -14.40 -5.18 18.06
C THR A 439 -14.84 -3.75 17.71
N GLN A 440 -13.96 -2.76 17.89
CA GLN A 440 -14.20 -1.37 17.52
C GLN A 440 -14.38 -1.23 16.00
N ALA A 441 -13.56 -1.90 15.20
CA ALA A 441 -13.70 -1.91 13.75
C ALA A 441 -15.01 -2.56 13.28
N LYS A 442 -15.45 -3.67 13.91
CA LYS A 442 -16.78 -4.26 13.67
C LYS A 442 -17.91 -3.26 14.00
N ALA A 443 -17.82 -2.58 15.15
CA ALA A 443 -18.81 -1.59 15.56
C ALA A 443 -18.87 -0.38 14.62
N GLN A 444 -17.71 0.17 14.21
CA GLN A 444 -17.62 1.24 13.22
C GLN A 444 -18.25 0.86 11.87
N ARG A 445 -17.97 -0.36 11.38
CA ARG A 445 -18.52 -0.88 10.12
C ARG A 445 -20.04 -1.06 10.17
N LEU A 446 -20.59 -1.55 11.29
CA LEU A 446 -22.04 -1.65 11.50
C LEU A 446 -22.71 -0.27 11.61
N ALA A 447 -22.15 0.64 12.42
CA ALA A 447 -22.65 2.01 12.54
C ALA A 447 -22.67 2.73 11.18
N LEU A 448 -21.63 2.57 10.35
CA LEU A 448 -21.56 3.13 9.01
C LEU A 448 -22.65 2.57 8.08
N ILE A 449 -23.02 1.29 8.19
CA ILE A 449 -24.10 0.68 7.41
C ILE A 449 -25.48 1.28 7.79
N GLU A 450 -25.75 1.45 9.09
CA GLU A 450 -27.00 2.08 9.54
C GLU A 450 -27.04 3.59 9.22
N GLU A 451 -25.91 4.28 9.29
CA GLU A 451 -25.78 5.69 8.85
C GLU A 451 -26.10 5.84 7.36
N ILE A 452 -25.58 4.97 6.49
CA ILE A 452 -25.89 4.97 5.05
C ILE A 452 -27.38 4.73 4.80
N LYS A 453 -28.01 3.79 5.54
CA LYS A 453 -29.46 3.52 5.43
C LYS A 453 -30.31 4.72 5.86
N ALA A 454 -29.99 5.33 7.01
CA ALA A 454 -30.70 6.50 7.51
C ALA A 454 -30.56 7.69 6.55
N TRP A 455 -29.32 7.97 6.10
CA TRP A 455 -29.02 9.01 5.13
C TRP A 455 -29.76 8.79 3.80
N ALA A 456 -29.82 7.54 3.29
CA ALA A 456 -30.54 7.20 2.08
C ALA A 456 -32.06 7.42 2.21
N ALA A 457 -32.64 7.14 3.38
CA ALA A 457 -34.06 7.43 3.64
C ALA A 457 -34.33 8.95 3.65
N GLU A 458 -33.52 9.73 4.38
CA GLU A 458 -33.60 11.19 4.43
C GLU A 458 -33.43 11.86 3.05
N HIS A 459 -32.47 11.36 2.26
CA HIS A 459 -32.08 11.96 0.98
C HIS A 459 -32.82 11.36 -0.23
N SER A 460 -33.78 10.46 0.01
CA SER A 460 -34.57 9.78 -1.04
C SER A 460 -35.30 10.72 -2.01
N ALA A 461 -35.72 11.89 -1.53
CA ALA A 461 -36.37 12.94 -2.33
C ALA A 461 -35.42 14.09 -2.75
N SER A 462 -34.12 14.00 -2.44
CA SER A 462 -33.14 15.04 -2.77
C SER A 462 -32.82 15.06 -4.27
N GLN A 463 -32.59 16.26 -4.80
CA GLN A 463 -32.15 16.48 -6.18
C GLN A 463 -30.73 17.07 -6.28
N ASP A 464 -30.02 17.20 -5.14
CA ASP A 464 -28.61 17.62 -5.15
C ASP A 464 -27.69 16.42 -5.41
N TRP A 465 -27.70 16.00 -6.68
CA TRP A 465 -26.89 14.89 -7.19
C TRP A 465 -25.38 15.08 -6.98
N LYS A 466 -24.91 16.33 -6.82
CA LYS A 466 -23.48 16.66 -6.60
C LYS A 466 -23.08 16.46 -5.14
N ASN A 467 -23.96 16.78 -4.19
CA ASN A 467 -23.77 16.41 -2.79
C ASN A 467 -23.96 14.92 -2.57
N MET A 468 -24.96 14.31 -3.21
CA MET A 468 -25.19 12.87 -3.16
C MET A 468 -23.95 12.06 -3.60
N LEU A 469 -23.37 12.42 -4.75
CA LEU A 469 -22.14 11.79 -5.26
C LEU A 469 -20.90 12.03 -4.36
N ARG A 470 -20.84 13.14 -3.62
CA ARG A 470 -19.78 13.40 -2.64
C ARG A 470 -19.94 12.52 -1.39
N ALA A 471 -21.15 12.44 -0.82
CA ALA A 471 -21.44 11.61 0.34
C ALA A 471 -21.19 10.11 0.06
N LEU A 472 -21.65 9.59 -1.08
CA LEU A 472 -21.41 8.20 -1.50
C LEU A 472 -19.91 7.87 -1.60
N ARG A 473 -19.07 8.80 -2.06
CA ARG A 473 -17.61 8.64 -2.06
C ARG A 473 -17.03 8.62 -0.64
N GLN A 474 -17.47 9.53 0.22
CA GLN A 474 -17.04 9.61 1.61
C GLN A 474 -17.43 8.37 2.43
N PHE A 475 -18.61 7.78 2.20
CA PHE A 475 -18.99 6.50 2.79
C PHE A 475 -18.08 5.36 2.31
N GLY A 476 -17.75 5.33 1.01
CA GLY A 476 -16.80 4.38 0.44
C GLY A 476 -15.34 4.56 0.94
N GLU A 477 -14.95 5.77 1.30
CA GLU A 477 -13.66 6.10 1.92
C GLU A 477 -13.64 5.63 3.39
N ARG A 478 -14.64 6.03 4.18
CA ARG A 478 -14.81 5.61 5.59
C ARG A 478 -14.91 4.10 5.76
N TRP A 479 -15.50 3.37 4.80
CA TRP A 479 -15.51 1.90 4.81
C TRP A 479 -14.11 1.28 4.61
N ARG A 480 -13.24 1.91 3.82
CA ARG A 480 -11.84 1.49 3.65
C ARG A 480 -10.96 1.88 4.85
N GLU A 481 -11.25 3.02 5.48
CA GLU A 481 -10.51 3.53 6.64
C GLU A 481 -10.94 2.88 7.96
N SER A 482 -12.17 2.36 8.06
CA SER A 482 -12.61 1.55 9.20
C SER A 482 -11.69 0.34 9.37
N GLY A 483 -11.35 0.01 10.63
CA GLY A 483 -10.23 -0.90 10.94
C GLY A 483 -10.33 -2.31 10.33
N HIS A 484 -9.22 -3.03 10.37
CA HIS A 484 -9.18 -4.42 9.89
C HIS A 484 -10.01 -5.34 10.79
N ILE A 485 -10.75 -6.26 10.16
CA ILE A 485 -11.56 -7.29 10.80
C ILE A 485 -11.28 -8.64 10.12
N GLY A 486 -11.45 -9.73 10.85
CA GLY A 486 -11.25 -11.08 10.32
C GLY A 486 -12.15 -11.40 9.12
N GLU A 487 -11.63 -12.19 8.19
CA GLU A 487 -12.23 -12.47 6.87
C GLU A 487 -13.70 -12.89 6.92
N LYS A 488 -14.10 -13.73 7.89
CA LYS A 488 -15.50 -14.16 8.08
C LYS A 488 -16.44 -12.97 8.34
N LEU A 489 -16.09 -12.11 9.31
CA LEU A 489 -16.85 -10.90 9.62
C LEU A 489 -16.85 -9.90 8.46
N PHE A 490 -15.78 -9.86 7.66
CA PHE A 490 -15.75 -9.04 6.45
C PHE A 490 -16.70 -9.57 5.37
N ALA A 491 -16.74 -10.89 5.16
CA ALA A 491 -17.66 -11.54 4.23
C ALA A 491 -19.13 -11.40 4.64
N GLU A 492 -19.43 -11.35 5.95
CA GLU A 492 -20.77 -11.04 6.50
C GLU A 492 -21.17 -9.58 6.28
N LEU A 493 -20.29 -8.62 6.57
CA LEU A 493 -20.62 -7.18 6.54
C LEU A 493 -20.52 -6.54 5.15
N GLN A 494 -19.66 -7.05 4.25
CA GLN A 494 -19.51 -6.52 2.89
C GLN A 494 -20.81 -6.54 2.05
N PRO A 495 -21.63 -7.62 2.02
CA PRO A 495 -22.88 -7.61 1.26
C PRO A 495 -23.90 -6.61 1.85
N LEU A 496 -23.97 -6.47 3.19
CA LEU A 496 -24.84 -5.50 3.85
C LEU A 496 -24.44 -4.06 3.50
N PHE A 497 -23.14 -3.75 3.50
CA PHE A 497 -22.61 -2.47 3.02
C PHE A 497 -22.93 -2.22 1.53
N LYS A 498 -22.75 -3.23 0.66
CA LYS A 498 -23.11 -3.14 -0.76
C LYS A 498 -24.61 -2.88 -0.97
N GLN A 499 -25.49 -3.51 -0.20
CA GLN A 499 -26.94 -3.31 -0.25
C GLN A 499 -27.32 -1.89 0.20
N ALA A 500 -26.76 -1.41 1.33
CA ALA A 500 -27.00 -0.05 1.82
C ALA A 500 -26.51 1.01 0.81
N MET A 501 -25.30 0.84 0.25
CA MET A 501 -24.78 1.72 -0.80
C MET A 501 -25.62 1.69 -2.08
N ALA A 502 -26.08 0.52 -2.53
CA ALA A 502 -26.94 0.41 -3.71
C ALA A 502 -28.30 1.10 -3.52
N ALA A 503 -28.92 0.96 -2.34
CA ALA A 503 -30.14 1.69 -1.99
C ALA A 503 -29.90 3.22 -1.95
N ALA A 504 -28.75 3.64 -1.42
CA ALA A 504 -28.33 5.05 -1.37
C ALA A 504 -27.99 5.64 -2.75
N GLU A 505 -27.59 4.81 -3.73
CA GLU A 505 -27.25 5.24 -5.09
C GLU A 505 -28.46 5.19 -6.05
N ALA A 506 -29.50 4.40 -5.74
CA ALA A 506 -30.63 4.16 -6.65
C ALA A 506 -31.35 5.43 -7.15
N PRO A 507 -31.61 6.48 -6.34
CA PRO A 507 -32.23 7.72 -6.83
C PRO A 507 -31.34 8.44 -7.86
N LEU A 508 -30.02 8.45 -7.65
CA LEU A 508 -29.05 9.03 -8.58
C LEU A 508 -29.01 8.24 -9.90
N GLN A 509 -28.99 6.90 -9.84
CA GLN A 509 -29.03 6.07 -11.05
C GLN A 509 -30.34 6.23 -11.84
N ALA A 510 -31.49 6.36 -11.16
CA ALA A 510 -32.77 6.65 -11.79
C ALA A 510 -32.77 8.03 -12.48
N ALA A 511 -32.25 9.07 -11.80
CA ALA A 511 -32.10 10.41 -12.37
C ALA A 511 -31.14 10.44 -13.57
N GLN A 512 -30.03 9.70 -13.50
CA GLN A 512 -29.08 9.53 -14.61
C GLN A 512 -29.72 8.81 -15.80
N LYS A 513 -30.48 7.74 -15.59
CA LYS A 513 -31.21 7.04 -16.65
C LYS A 513 -32.20 7.98 -17.36
N ALA A 514 -33.03 8.69 -16.59
CA ALA A 514 -33.97 9.66 -17.14
C ALA A 514 -33.27 10.85 -17.85
N SER A 515 -32.08 11.26 -17.39
CA SER A 515 -31.25 12.25 -18.07
C SER A 515 -30.72 11.74 -19.40
N LEU A 516 -30.26 10.48 -19.46
CA LEU A 516 -29.83 9.84 -20.70
C LEU A 516 -30.98 9.77 -21.70
N GLU A 517 -32.18 9.34 -21.28
CA GLU A 517 -33.38 9.29 -22.11
C GLU A 517 -33.74 10.68 -22.67
N ARG A 518 -33.73 11.74 -21.83
CA ARG A 518 -33.95 13.13 -22.30
C ARG A 518 -32.86 13.63 -23.24
N ARG A 519 -31.58 13.28 -23.02
CA ARG A 519 -30.47 13.65 -23.91
C ARG A 519 -30.57 12.95 -25.27
N HIS A 520 -31.00 11.69 -25.34
CA HIS A 520 -31.25 11.02 -26.62
C HIS A 520 -32.37 11.69 -27.40
N ALA A 521 -33.51 12.01 -26.76
CA ALA A 521 -34.57 12.78 -27.41
C ALA A 521 -34.09 14.15 -27.93
N MET A 522 -33.16 14.83 -27.23
CA MET A 522 -32.54 16.06 -27.73
C MET A 522 -31.58 15.82 -28.92
N ILE A 523 -30.96 14.65 -29.05
CA ILE A 523 -30.16 14.25 -30.24
C ILE A 523 -31.09 14.01 -31.44
N ASP A 524 -32.25 13.39 -31.22
CA ASP A 524 -33.26 13.17 -32.26
C ASP A 524 -33.87 14.51 -32.73
N GLU A 525 -34.21 15.41 -31.80
CA GLU A 525 -34.59 16.80 -32.12
C GLU A 525 -33.49 17.55 -32.87
N ALA A 526 -32.22 17.42 -32.47
CA ALA A 526 -31.09 18.04 -33.16
C ALA A 526 -30.90 17.49 -34.58
N THR A 527 -31.16 16.19 -34.77
CA THR A 527 -31.13 15.53 -36.08
C THR A 527 -32.25 16.05 -36.98
N ALA A 528 -33.49 16.17 -36.47
CA ALA A 528 -34.63 16.72 -37.21
C ALA A 528 -34.47 18.22 -37.55
N LEU A 529 -33.90 19.03 -36.64
CA LEU A 529 -33.55 20.43 -36.92
C LEU A 529 -32.38 20.54 -37.89
N GLY A 530 -31.46 19.57 -37.89
CA GLY A 530 -30.33 19.49 -38.81
C GLY A 530 -30.77 19.13 -40.24
N THR A 531 -31.65 18.15 -40.43
CA THR A 531 -32.12 17.74 -41.77
C THR A 531 -33.10 18.72 -42.40
N ALA A 532 -33.73 19.61 -41.62
CA ALA A 532 -34.71 20.59 -42.10
C ALA A 532 -34.18 21.48 -43.26
N PRO A 533 -34.98 21.77 -44.31
CA PRO A 533 -34.56 22.62 -45.43
C PRO A 533 -34.24 24.08 -45.07
N SER A 534 -34.69 24.57 -43.90
CA SER A 534 -34.36 25.90 -43.40
C SER A 534 -33.94 25.87 -41.94
N LEU A 535 -32.70 26.29 -41.67
CA LEU A 535 -32.09 26.22 -40.35
C LEU A 535 -32.65 27.31 -39.41
N ARG A 536 -33.55 26.90 -38.50
CA ARG A 536 -34.19 27.72 -37.45
C ARG A 536 -33.25 27.95 -36.25
N ILE A 537 -32.53 29.08 -36.27
CA ILE A 537 -31.48 29.43 -35.29
C ILE A 537 -32.07 29.61 -33.87
N ASP A 538 -33.30 30.10 -33.77
CA ASP A 538 -34.13 30.18 -32.58
C ASP A 538 -34.35 28.81 -31.92
N ALA A 539 -34.82 27.83 -32.70
CA ALA A 539 -35.07 26.46 -32.24
C ALA A 539 -33.77 25.77 -31.79
N VAL A 540 -32.68 25.94 -32.55
CA VAL A 540 -31.36 25.41 -32.19
C VAL A 540 -30.84 26.02 -30.87
N LYS A 541 -31.00 27.33 -30.64
CA LYS A 541 -30.63 27.96 -29.36
C LYS A 541 -31.48 27.43 -28.21
N ALA A 542 -32.79 27.29 -28.39
CA ALA A 542 -33.68 26.75 -27.36
C ALA A 542 -33.35 25.28 -27.00
N LEU A 543 -32.95 24.48 -28.00
CA LEU A 543 -32.48 23.11 -27.80
C LEU A 543 -31.12 23.06 -27.08
N GLN A 544 -30.17 23.91 -27.46
CA GLN A 544 -28.87 24.05 -26.77
C GLN A 544 -29.03 24.48 -25.30
N GLN A 545 -29.97 25.39 -25.00
CA GLN A 545 -30.27 25.78 -23.62
C GLN A 545 -30.89 24.63 -22.80
N ARG A 546 -31.80 23.84 -23.38
CA ARG A 546 -32.32 22.62 -22.74
C ARG A 546 -31.21 21.61 -22.45
N TRP A 547 -30.27 21.41 -23.38
CA TRP A 547 -29.10 20.55 -23.18
C TRP A 547 -28.21 21.05 -22.04
N GLN A 548 -27.89 22.35 -22.02
CA GLN A 548 -27.05 22.94 -20.97
C GLN A 548 -27.70 22.83 -19.58
N ALA A 549 -29.02 23.01 -19.47
CA ALA A 549 -29.75 22.82 -18.22
C ALA A 549 -29.68 21.35 -17.74
N GLU A 550 -29.98 20.40 -18.62
CA GLU A 550 -29.94 18.96 -18.32
C GLU A 550 -28.53 18.51 -17.87
N ALA A 551 -27.49 18.98 -18.55
CA ALA A 551 -26.09 18.70 -18.24
C ALA A 551 -25.63 19.34 -16.91
N GLN A 552 -26.15 20.51 -16.55
CA GLN A 552 -25.82 21.16 -15.27
C GLN A 552 -26.52 20.51 -14.07
N VAL A 553 -27.72 19.97 -14.26
CA VAL A 553 -28.49 19.33 -13.19
C VAL A 553 -27.95 17.93 -12.88
N VAL A 554 -27.92 17.02 -13.86
CA VAL A 554 -27.61 15.60 -13.62
C VAL A 554 -26.17 15.26 -14.06
N PRO A 555 -25.25 14.94 -13.12
CA PRO A 555 -23.88 14.57 -13.47
C PRO A 555 -23.83 13.18 -14.14
N LEU A 556 -23.07 13.06 -15.22
CA LEU A 556 -22.73 11.80 -15.90
C LEU A 556 -21.22 11.58 -15.94
N ASP A 557 -20.77 10.40 -16.40
CA ASP A 557 -19.36 10.21 -16.74
C ASP A 557 -18.96 11.10 -17.93
N ARG A 558 -17.77 11.70 -17.84
CA ARG A 558 -17.25 12.67 -18.81
C ARG A 558 -17.05 12.09 -20.21
N LYS A 559 -16.70 10.81 -20.35
CA LYS A 559 -16.55 10.16 -21.67
C LYS A 559 -17.92 9.89 -22.30
N HIS A 560 -18.88 9.47 -21.48
CA HIS A 560 -20.26 9.26 -21.91
C HIS A 560 -20.90 10.59 -22.34
N GLU A 561 -20.77 11.64 -21.53
CA GLU A 561 -21.27 12.98 -21.82
C GLU A 561 -20.63 13.59 -23.08
N GLN A 562 -19.32 13.44 -23.27
CA GLN A 562 -18.64 13.87 -24.51
C GLN A 562 -19.23 13.16 -25.74
N LYS A 563 -19.39 11.82 -25.70
CA LYS A 563 -19.97 11.06 -26.82
C LYS A 563 -21.40 11.52 -27.16
N LEU A 564 -22.23 11.80 -26.15
CA LEU A 564 -23.59 12.30 -26.33
C LEU A 564 -23.60 13.73 -26.88
N TRP A 565 -22.70 14.60 -26.41
CA TRP A 565 -22.54 15.96 -26.93
C TRP A 565 -22.07 15.98 -28.39
N ASP A 566 -21.12 15.13 -28.75
CA ASP A 566 -20.63 15.04 -30.13
C ASP A 566 -21.73 14.53 -31.07
N ALA A 567 -22.55 13.56 -30.63
CA ALA A 567 -23.72 13.07 -31.35
C ALA A 567 -24.82 14.14 -31.50
N PHE A 568 -25.08 14.92 -30.44
CA PHE A 568 -26.02 16.05 -30.45
C PHE A 568 -25.57 17.18 -31.38
N ARG A 569 -24.28 17.51 -31.33
CA ARG A 569 -23.71 18.66 -32.02
C ARG A 569 -23.52 18.42 -33.51
N LYS A 570 -23.12 17.21 -33.92
CA LYS A 570 -22.84 16.86 -35.33
C LYS A 570 -23.93 17.29 -36.33
N PRO A 571 -25.23 16.89 -36.20
CA PRO A 571 -26.24 17.24 -37.18
C PRO A 571 -26.51 18.75 -37.28
N LEU A 572 -26.24 19.50 -36.19
CA LEU A 572 -26.34 20.95 -36.16
C LEU A 572 -25.17 21.61 -36.88
N ASP A 573 -23.93 21.19 -36.58
CA ASP A 573 -22.73 21.68 -37.28
C ASP A 573 -22.80 21.35 -38.79
N ASP A 574 -23.25 20.15 -39.18
CA ASP A 574 -23.45 19.75 -40.59
C ASP A 574 -24.51 20.61 -41.31
N ALA A 575 -25.52 21.11 -40.60
CA ALA A 575 -26.52 22.04 -41.14
C ALA A 575 -25.99 23.48 -41.25
N PHE A 576 -25.21 23.95 -40.26
CA PHE A 576 -24.50 25.24 -40.37
C PHE A 576 -23.46 25.21 -41.50
N ASN A 577 -22.74 24.10 -41.69
CA ASN A 577 -21.75 23.92 -42.74
C ASN A 577 -22.39 24.02 -44.14
N ARG A 578 -23.50 23.31 -44.42
CA ARG A 578 -24.24 23.46 -45.69
C ARG A 578 -24.66 24.91 -45.96
N LYS A 579 -25.28 25.58 -44.97
CA LYS A 579 -25.68 26.99 -45.04
C LYS A 579 -24.48 27.95 -45.20
N SER A 580 -23.29 27.54 -44.77
CA SER A 580 -22.04 28.29 -44.97
C SER A 580 -21.44 28.06 -46.36
N VAL A 581 -21.54 26.86 -46.94
CA VAL A 581 -21.11 26.57 -48.32
C VAL A 581 -22.01 27.27 -49.34
N GLU A 582 -23.34 27.23 -49.14
CA GLU A 582 -24.32 27.99 -49.93
C GLU A 582 -24.06 29.52 -49.91
N ARG A 583 -23.42 30.03 -48.86
CA ARG A 583 -23.00 31.42 -48.76
C ARG A 583 -21.61 31.64 -49.36
N GLY A 584 -20.68 30.72 -49.12
CA GLY A 584 -19.30 30.73 -49.60
C GLY A 584 -19.23 30.79 -51.13
N GLY A 585 -19.96 29.90 -51.82
CA GLY A 585 -20.05 29.88 -53.28
C GLY A 585 -20.68 31.13 -53.90
N ARG A 586 -21.44 31.91 -53.12
CA ARG A 586 -21.95 33.25 -53.53
C ARG A 586 -20.95 34.38 -53.28
N SER A 587 -19.90 34.14 -52.48
CA SER A 587 -18.88 35.14 -52.12
C SER A 587 -17.51 34.94 -52.78
N GLN A 588 -17.20 33.74 -53.29
CA GLN A 588 -15.92 33.45 -53.96
C GLN A 588 -15.75 34.17 -55.31
N ALA A 589 -16.82 34.76 -55.87
CA ALA A 589 -16.79 35.50 -57.13
C ALA A 589 -16.37 36.98 -57.00
N ALA A 590 -15.80 37.42 -55.86
CA ALA A 590 -15.79 38.85 -55.49
C ALA A 590 -14.48 39.43 -54.89
N VAL A 591 -13.37 38.68 -54.75
CA VAL A 591 -12.12 39.23 -54.16
C VAL A 591 -10.86 38.65 -54.81
N GLU A 592 -10.08 39.51 -55.47
CA GLU A 592 -8.64 39.29 -55.69
C GLU A 592 -7.82 39.96 -54.57
N LEU A 593 -6.68 39.36 -54.19
CA LEU A 593 -5.86 39.83 -53.07
C LEU A 593 -4.95 41.02 -53.45
N SER A 594 -4.95 42.06 -52.61
CA SER A 594 -4.19 43.29 -52.81
C SER A 594 -2.67 43.06 -52.68
N GLU A 595 -1.86 43.95 -53.26
CA GLU A 595 -0.40 43.92 -53.06
C GLU A 595 0.01 44.07 -51.59
N HIS A 596 -0.74 44.85 -50.80
CA HIS A 596 -0.49 44.98 -49.36
C HIS A 596 -0.73 43.65 -48.62
N ASP A 597 -1.78 42.90 -48.99
CA ASP A 597 -2.04 41.55 -48.47
C ASP A 597 -0.90 40.59 -48.82
N ARG A 598 -0.38 40.65 -50.06
CA ARG A 598 0.77 39.83 -50.50
C ARG A 598 2.02 40.14 -49.69
N ARG A 599 2.36 41.42 -49.50
CA ARG A 599 3.54 41.84 -48.71
C ARG A 599 3.46 41.38 -47.25
N VAL A 600 2.29 41.44 -46.62
CA VAL A 600 2.11 40.92 -45.24
C VAL A 600 2.10 39.39 -45.21
N LEU A 601 1.53 38.69 -46.21
CA LEU A 601 1.64 37.24 -46.35
C LEU A 601 3.10 36.78 -46.44
N ASP A 602 3.91 37.44 -47.26
CA ASP A 602 5.32 37.06 -47.48
C ASP A 602 6.20 37.40 -46.27
N ALA A 603 5.98 38.53 -45.60
CA ALA A 603 6.62 38.83 -44.32
C ALA A 603 6.20 37.86 -43.19
N SER A 604 4.96 37.33 -43.22
CA SER A 604 4.51 36.30 -42.27
C SER A 604 5.25 34.99 -42.48
N LYS A 605 5.45 34.56 -43.74
CA LYS A 605 6.28 33.39 -44.09
C LYS A 605 7.74 33.58 -43.65
N ALA A 606 8.28 34.80 -43.72
CA ALA A 606 9.63 35.10 -43.24
C ALA A 606 9.75 34.89 -41.71
N VAL A 607 8.73 35.27 -40.94
CA VAL A 607 8.65 34.96 -39.49
C VAL A 607 8.57 33.44 -39.25
N GLU A 608 7.78 32.70 -40.03
CA GLU A 608 7.71 31.23 -39.91
C GLU A 608 9.05 30.54 -40.27
N ALA A 609 9.76 31.03 -41.28
CA ALA A 609 11.10 30.56 -41.64
C ALA A 609 12.13 30.89 -40.54
N ALA A 610 12.04 32.08 -39.92
CA ALA A 610 12.86 32.43 -38.77
C ALA A 610 12.57 31.51 -37.56
N ASN A 611 11.30 31.19 -37.30
CA ASN A 611 10.90 30.25 -36.25
C ASN A 611 11.49 28.85 -36.50
N ALA A 612 11.48 28.38 -37.75
CA ALA A 612 12.08 27.10 -38.14
C ALA A 612 13.62 27.07 -37.98
N SER A 613 14.28 28.24 -38.00
CA SER A 613 15.74 28.34 -37.81
C SER A 613 16.19 28.18 -36.34
N GLY A 614 15.27 28.28 -35.37
CA GLY A 614 15.58 28.20 -33.94
C GLY A 614 16.39 29.37 -33.37
N ASP A 615 16.65 30.41 -34.16
CA ASP A 615 17.49 31.54 -33.77
C ASP A 615 16.64 32.71 -33.24
N ALA A 616 16.74 32.99 -31.95
CA ALA A 616 15.99 34.05 -31.29
C ALA A 616 16.26 35.46 -31.89
N GLN A 617 17.48 35.74 -32.36
CA GLN A 617 17.79 37.04 -32.97
C GLN A 617 17.13 37.17 -34.35
N LYS A 618 17.13 36.10 -35.16
CA LYS A 618 16.43 36.07 -36.45
C LYS A 618 14.91 36.18 -36.27
N ILE A 619 14.33 35.52 -35.27
CA ILE A 619 12.89 35.64 -34.96
C ILE A 619 12.54 37.09 -34.57
N HIS A 620 13.35 37.74 -33.73
CA HIS A 620 13.14 39.16 -33.39
C HIS A 620 13.29 40.10 -34.59
N ALA A 621 14.25 39.84 -35.50
CA ALA A 621 14.42 40.62 -36.72
C ALA A 621 13.23 40.47 -37.68
N ALA A 622 12.81 39.24 -37.98
CA ALA A 622 11.68 38.97 -38.86
C ALA A 622 10.35 39.53 -38.31
N LEU A 623 10.16 39.53 -36.98
CA LEU A 623 9.00 40.19 -36.36
C LEU A 623 9.00 41.71 -36.57
N ALA A 624 10.18 42.36 -36.56
CA ALA A 624 10.30 43.78 -36.84
C ALA A 624 10.03 44.11 -38.33
N GLU A 625 10.45 43.24 -39.25
CA GLU A 625 10.13 43.35 -40.68
C GLU A 625 8.63 43.14 -40.96
N LEU A 626 7.98 42.17 -40.29
CA LEU A 626 6.54 42.00 -40.35
C LEU A 626 5.80 43.22 -39.80
N GLU A 627 6.24 43.79 -38.67
CA GLU A 627 5.70 45.05 -38.16
C GLU A 627 5.88 46.23 -39.14
N ALA A 628 6.98 46.29 -39.88
CA ALA A 628 7.19 47.29 -40.92
C ALA A 628 6.24 47.08 -42.11
N ALA A 629 6.07 45.84 -42.57
CA ALA A 629 5.15 45.49 -43.66
C ALA A 629 3.68 45.84 -43.33
N ILE A 630 3.24 45.63 -42.08
CA ILE A 630 1.91 46.02 -41.59
C ILE A 630 1.74 47.56 -41.56
N LYS A 631 2.80 48.31 -41.24
CA LYS A 631 2.77 49.78 -41.14
C LYS A 631 2.94 50.49 -42.49
N ALA A 632 3.40 49.78 -43.53
CA ALA A 632 3.61 50.33 -44.87
C ALA A 632 2.29 50.63 -45.60
N GLN A 633 1.88 51.91 -45.59
CA GLN A 633 0.78 52.39 -46.42
C GLN A 633 1.13 52.31 -47.93
N PRO A 634 0.15 52.04 -48.82
CA PRO A 634 0.36 52.22 -50.25
C PRO A 634 0.59 53.71 -50.58
N ALA A 635 1.60 54.00 -51.40
CA ALA A 635 1.93 55.37 -51.76
C ALA A 635 0.78 56.02 -52.54
N LYS A 636 0.34 57.21 -52.11
CA LYS A 636 -0.56 58.06 -52.89
C LYS A 636 0.25 58.67 -54.04
N THR A 637 0.23 58.05 -55.21
CA THR A 637 0.56 58.71 -56.48
C THR A 637 -0.47 59.82 -56.71
N GLY A 638 -0.13 61.03 -56.28
CA GLY A 638 -0.95 62.20 -56.54
C GLY A 638 -0.67 62.72 -57.94
N ASP A 639 -1.71 62.80 -58.76
CA ASP A 639 -1.79 63.82 -59.80
C ASP A 639 -3.05 64.63 -59.54
N ASN A 640 -2.88 65.92 -59.30
CA ASN A 640 -3.96 66.83 -58.92
C ASN A 640 -3.64 68.23 -59.45
N GLN A 641 -4.06 68.50 -60.68
CA GLN A 641 -4.12 69.86 -61.21
C GLN A 641 -5.54 70.41 -61.03
N PRO A 642 -5.75 71.43 -60.19
CA PRO A 642 -7.06 72.01 -59.98
C PRO A 642 -7.39 73.05 -61.07
N GLN A 643 -8.47 72.83 -61.81
CA GLN A 643 -9.21 73.92 -62.45
C GLN A 643 -10.68 73.82 -62.06
N ALA A 644 -11.21 74.91 -61.52
CA ALA A 644 -12.62 75.07 -61.22
C ALA A 644 -13.26 75.95 -62.29
N GLN A 645 -14.53 75.71 -62.62
CA GLN A 645 -15.61 76.70 -62.45
C GLN A 645 -17.00 76.18 -62.87
N THR A 646 -18.02 76.78 -62.25
CA THR A 646 -19.41 76.97 -62.72
C THR A 646 -20.30 75.77 -63.08
N GLU A 647 -21.36 75.61 -62.29
CA GLU A 647 -22.67 75.10 -62.73
C GLU A 647 -23.32 76.07 -63.76
N PRO A 648 -24.39 75.66 -64.46
CA PRO A 648 -25.73 75.90 -63.91
C PRO A 648 -26.74 74.73 -64.09
N ALA A 649 -27.88 74.83 -63.39
CA ALA A 649 -29.08 73.99 -63.57
C ALA A 649 -29.87 74.38 -64.85
N ALA A 650 -30.95 73.72 -65.30
CA ALA A 650 -31.83 72.67 -64.74
C ALA A 650 -32.31 71.73 -65.91
N GLU A 651 -33.44 70.99 -65.96
CA GLU A 651 -34.66 70.85 -65.11
C GLU A 651 -35.45 69.55 -65.48
N ALA A 652 -36.39 69.13 -64.61
CA ALA A 652 -37.52 68.20 -64.86
C ALA A 652 -37.21 66.71 -65.26
N ASP A 653 -38.04 65.69 -64.97
CA ASP A 653 -39.25 65.55 -64.12
C ASP A 653 -39.45 64.07 -63.66
N ALA A 654 -40.45 63.82 -62.79
CA ALA A 654 -41.32 62.63 -62.61
C ALA A 654 -40.83 61.18 -62.94
N ALA A 655 -41.14 60.12 -62.17
CA ALA A 655 -41.91 60.00 -60.92
C ALA A 655 -41.67 58.67 -60.14
N GLU A 656 -41.84 58.76 -58.82
CA GLU A 656 -42.48 57.81 -57.88
C GLU A 656 -42.45 56.27 -58.09
N ALA A 657 -41.77 55.56 -57.17
CA ALA A 657 -42.19 54.24 -56.65
C ALA A 657 -41.58 53.95 -55.26
N ALA A 658 -42.39 53.47 -54.30
CA ALA A 658 -42.00 53.21 -52.89
C ALA A 658 -41.00 52.01 -52.75
N ALA A 659 -40.24 51.77 -51.66
CA ALA A 659 -40.66 51.68 -50.25
C ALA A 659 -39.51 51.26 -49.27
N VAL A 660 -39.79 51.35 -47.96
CA VAL A 660 -39.13 50.69 -46.79
C VAL A 660 -37.71 51.13 -46.36
N ALA A 661 -37.55 51.38 -45.06
CA ALA A 661 -36.30 51.78 -44.40
C ALA A 661 -35.30 50.62 -44.14
N LYS A 662 -34.00 50.95 -44.07
CA LYS A 662 -32.91 50.02 -43.73
C LYS A 662 -32.43 50.21 -42.28
N PRO A 663 -32.55 49.20 -41.39
CA PRO A 663 -32.00 49.27 -40.04
C PRO A 663 -30.56 48.72 -39.92
N ALA A 664 -29.83 49.30 -38.97
CA ALA A 664 -28.76 48.72 -38.14
C ALA A 664 -27.74 47.69 -38.72
N ARG A 665 -26.48 48.15 -38.79
CA ARG A 665 -25.24 47.54 -38.25
C ARG A 665 -25.10 45.99 -38.24
N PRO A 666 -24.13 45.41 -38.97
CA PRO A 666 -23.73 44.01 -38.72
C PRO A 666 -23.03 43.89 -37.35
N VAL A 667 -23.60 43.09 -36.45
CA VAL A 667 -22.97 42.72 -35.17
C VAL A 667 -22.01 41.56 -35.40
N VAL A 668 -20.77 41.70 -34.89
CA VAL A 668 -19.71 40.69 -35.02
C VAL A 668 -20.08 39.42 -34.24
N ALA A 669 -20.01 38.26 -34.90
CA ALA A 669 -20.13 36.97 -34.24
C ALA A 669 -18.85 36.68 -33.43
N VAL A 670 -18.94 36.80 -32.11
CA VAL A 670 -17.86 36.46 -31.18
C VAL A 670 -17.64 34.93 -31.21
N ARG A 671 -16.48 34.49 -31.71
CA ARG A 671 -15.97 33.13 -31.43
C ARG A 671 -15.44 33.09 -30.00
N GLY A 672 -16.34 32.88 -29.05
CA GLY A 672 -16.04 32.58 -27.65
C GLY A 672 -15.99 31.06 -27.44
N ASP A 673 -15.08 30.61 -26.58
CA ASP A 673 -14.81 29.20 -26.28
C ASP A 673 -15.96 28.55 -25.47
N ASP A 674 -16.98 28.07 -26.18
CA ASP A 674 -18.17 27.42 -25.59
C ASP A 674 -17.87 25.96 -25.24
N ARG A 675 -16.93 25.77 -24.30
CA ARG A 675 -16.54 24.46 -23.76
C ARG A 675 -17.04 24.28 -22.32
N PRO A 676 -18.10 23.49 -22.09
CA PRO A 676 -18.51 23.11 -20.74
C PRO A 676 -17.36 22.41 -19.98
N GLY A 677 -17.10 22.86 -18.74
CA GLY A 677 -16.22 22.16 -17.81
C GLY A 677 -14.77 22.66 -17.67
N MET A 678 -14.44 23.91 -18.05
CA MET A 678 -13.14 24.54 -17.75
C MET A 678 -13.25 25.77 -16.83
N LYS A 679 -13.56 25.53 -15.56
CA LYS A 679 -13.11 26.40 -14.46
C LYS A 679 -12.15 25.62 -13.57
N LYS A 680 -10.94 26.15 -13.43
CA LYS A 680 -9.92 25.65 -12.50
C LYS A 680 -9.99 26.49 -11.24
N GLU A 681 -10.74 26.04 -10.25
CA GLU A 681 -10.82 26.73 -8.96
C GLU A 681 -9.48 26.65 -8.22
N ALA A 682 -8.99 27.81 -7.79
CA ALA A 682 -7.88 27.92 -6.85
C ALA A 682 -8.44 27.87 -5.41
N ALA A 683 -7.65 27.39 -4.47
CA ALA A 683 -8.08 27.26 -3.08
C ALA A 683 -8.34 28.64 -2.43
N ALA A 684 -9.44 28.74 -1.68
CA ALA A 684 -9.69 29.79 -0.71
C ALA A 684 -9.54 29.23 0.72
N ALA A 685 -9.12 30.07 1.67
CA ALA A 685 -8.76 29.67 3.03
C ALA A 685 -9.94 29.60 4.01
N VAL A 686 -9.67 29.11 5.23
CA VAL A 686 -10.66 28.78 6.27
C VAL A 686 -11.19 30.00 7.03
N GLY A 687 -12.51 29.99 7.31
CA GLY A 687 -13.19 30.83 8.29
C GLY A 687 -14.68 30.99 7.95
N GLY A 688 -15.66 30.80 8.84
CA GLY A 688 -15.63 30.38 10.25
C GLY A 688 -17.02 29.86 10.68
N ARG A 689 -17.18 29.43 11.94
CA ARG A 689 -18.36 28.69 12.45
C ARG A 689 -19.22 29.53 13.41
N PRO A 690 -20.55 29.65 13.23
CA PRO A 690 -21.42 30.40 14.14
C PRO A 690 -22.26 29.52 15.09
N GLY A 691 -22.42 29.98 16.34
CA GLY A 691 -23.38 29.48 17.35
C GLY A 691 -22.84 28.41 18.34
N ASP A 692 -23.16 28.46 19.64
CA ASP A 692 -23.82 29.54 20.42
C ASP A 692 -23.59 29.35 21.95
N ARG A 693 -23.50 30.46 22.72
CA ARG A 693 -23.52 30.59 24.22
C ARG A 693 -22.31 29.95 24.96
N LYS A 694 -21.83 30.45 26.12
CA LYS A 694 -22.55 31.04 27.27
C LYS A 694 -21.64 31.91 28.18
N ASP A 695 -22.24 32.96 28.78
CA ASP A 695 -21.83 33.81 29.93
C ASP A 695 -20.48 34.58 29.94
N GLY A 696 -20.43 35.71 30.66
CA GLY A 696 -19.22 36.54 30.85
C GLY A 696 -19.42 37.81 31.69
N GLY A 697 -20.30 38.72 31.24
CA GLY A 697 -20.82 39.87 32.03
C GLY A 697 -19.92 41.12 32.16
N ARG A 698 -20.57 42.24 32.54
CA ARG A 698 -20.02 43.60 32.81
C ARG A 698 -19.40 44.31 31.57
N GLY A 699 -19.90 45.44 31.05
CA GLY A 699 -21.12 46.21 31.34
C GLY A 699 -20.88 47.73 31.32
N ARG A 700 -21.96 48.53 31.16
CA ARG A 700 -22.01 50.00 31.36
C ARG A 700 -21.32 50.84 30.23
N ASP A 701 -21.88 51.93 29.69
CA ASP A 701 -23.15 52.64 29.95
C ASP A 701 -23.83 53.11 28.63
N ALA A 702 -24.97 53.81 28.78
CA ALA A 702 -25.87 54.39 27.76
C ALA A 702 -25.21 55.43 26.78
N ALA A 703 -25.87 55.98 25.74
CA ALA A 703 -27.32 56.07 25.46
C ALA A 703 -27.70 56.35 23.97
N ARG A 704 -28.96 56.02 23.60
CA ARG A 704 -29.93 56.84 22.81
C ARG A 704 -29.39 57.61 21.58
N GLY A 705 -29.56 57.13 20.34
CA GLY A 705 -30.82 57.20 19.56
C GLY A 705 -30.63 58.13 18.34
N GLU A 706 -31.52 58.28 17.34
CA GLU A 706 -32.73 57.56 16.92
C GLU A 706 -33.05 57.88 15.43
N ARG A 707 -33.62 56.92 14.67
CA ARG A 707 -34.28 57.03 13.33
C ARG A 707 -33.61 57.77 12.14
N GLY A 708 -33.31 56.98 11.09
CA GLY A 708 -33.98 57.11 9.78
C GLY A 708 -33.29 57.90 8.65
N GLY A 709 -33.79 57.76 7.41
CA GLY A 709 -33.47 58.71 6.32
C GLY A 709 -32.76 58.21 5.04
N ARG A 710 -33.20 57.08 4.49
CA ARG A 710 -33.20 56.69 3.06
C ARG A 710 -32.65 57.66 1.97
N ASP A 711 -31.90 57.08 1.02
CA ASP A 711 -31.54 57.53 -0.36
C ASP A 711 -30.78 58.86 -0.55
N GLY A 712 -29.62 58.83 -1.24
CA GLY A 712 -28.84 60.04 -1.55
C GLY A 712 -27.52 59.81 -2.30
N ARG A 713 -27.58 59.62 -3.62
CA ARG A 713 -26.41 59.67 -4.52
C ARG A 713 -25.92 61.13 -4.63
N ASP A 714 -24.64 61.44 -4.37
CA ASP A 714 -23.64 61.76 -5.43
C ASP A 714 -22.21 62.09 -4.95
N SER A 715 -21.28 61.96 -5.91
CA SER A 715 -20.04 62.73 -6.13
C SER A 715 -19.06 63.03 -4.98
N ARG A 716 -17.92 62.34 -5.03
CA ARG A 716 -16.56 62.94 -4.95
C ARG A 716 -15.51 61.98 -5.52
N ASP A 717 -15.13 62.17 -6.78
CA ASP A 717 -13.82 62.75 -7.10
C ASP A 717 -13.85 63.35 -8.53
N ALA A 718 -13.15 64.46 -8.72
CA ALA A 718 -13.16 65.22 -9.97
C ALA A 718 -11.74 65.71 -10.30
N GLY A 719 -10.94 64.87 -10.97
CA GLY A 719 -9.63 65.31 -11.41
C GLY A 719 -8.76 64.27 -12.10
N ARG A 720 -8.77 64.26 -13.45
CA ARG A 720 -7.55 64.40 -14.27
C ARG A 720 -7.83 64.46 -15.78
N GLY A 721 -7.32 65.53 -16.39
CA GLY A 721 -6.73 65.56 -17.73
C GLY A 721 -7.43 64.82 -18.86
N ARG A 722 -8.20 65.57 -19.66
CA ARG A 722 -8.45 65.24 -21.07
C ARG A 722 -7.11 65.10 -21.80
N ARG A 723 -6.62 63.86 -21.96
CA ARG A 723 -5.61 63.54 -22.98
C ARG A 723 -6.34 63.14 -24.24
N GLU A 724 -6.29 64.03 -25.21
CA GLU A 724 -6.81 63.84 -26.54
C GLU A 724 -5.95 62.80 -27.27
N PHE A 725 -6.39 61.54 -27.25
CA PHE A 725 -5.76 60.49 -28.03
C PHE A 725 -6.07 60.73 -29.51
N ALA A 726 -5.16 61.45 -30.17
CA ALA A 726 -5.11 61.54 -31.62
C ALA A 726 -5.17 60.12 -32.20
N ARG A 727 -6.23 59.84 -32.94
CA ARG A 727 -6.50 58.52 -33.48
C ARG A 727 -5.63 58.31 -34.70
N GLU A 728 -4.47 57.69 -34.50
CA GLU A 728 -3.58 57.25 -35.58
C GLU A 728 -4.39 56.56 -36.70
N GLU A 729 -4.14 56.95 -37.95
CA GLU A 729 -4.83 56.38 -39.10
C GLU A 729 -4.46 54.90 -39.26
N ARG A 730 -5.30 54.04 -38.68
CA ARG A 730 -5.16 52.59 -38.80
C ARG A 730 -5.25 52.23 -40.29
N GLY A 731 -4.17 51.65 -40.80
CA GLY A 731 -3.99 51.33 -42.22
C GLY A 731 -5.07 50.41 -42.82
N PRO A 732 -5.02 50.16 -44.14
CA PRO A 732 -6.00 49.36 -44.85
C PRO A 732 -6.21 47.99 -44.17
N ARG A 733 -7.46 47.52 -44.14
CA ARG A 733 -7.79 46.23 -43.53
C ARG A 733 -7.25 45.11 -44.41
N LEU A 734 -6.28 44.37 -43.87
CA LEU A 734 -5.80 43.12 -44.46
C LEU A 734 -6.96 42.16 -44.75
N ALA A 735 -6.89 41.51 -45.90
CA ALA A 735 -7.79 40.42 -46.26
C ALA A 735 -7.64 39.23 -45.32
N ASP A 736 -8.72 38.45 -45.19
CA ASP A 736 -8.83 37.32 -44.25
C ASP A 736 -7.64 36.33 -44.29
N PRO A 737 -7.05 35.98 -45.46
CA PRO A 737 -5.85 35.13 -45.51
C PRO A 737 -4.60 35.78 -44.91
N ALA A 738 -4.35 37.06 -45.23
CA ALA A 738 -3.16 37.78 -44.77
C ALA A 738 -3.20 38.05 -43.26
N PHE A 739 -4.37 38.43 -42.73
CA PHE A 739 -4.57 38.63 -41.30
C PHE A 739 -4.38 37.35 -40.48
N ARG A 740 -4.77 36.19 -41.02
CA ARG A 740 -4.55 34.88 -40.38
C ARG A 740 -3.07 34.52 -40.35
N ALA A 741 -2.40 34.54 -41.51
CA ALA A 741 -0.97 34.25 -41.58
C ALA A 741 -0.14 35.16 -40.65
N GLN A 742 -0.44 36.46 -40.62
CA GLN A 742 0.17 37.44 -39.73
C GLN A 742 0.03 37.03 -38.26
N ARG A 743 -1.20 36.74 -37.82
CA ARG A 743 -1.48 36.38 -36.43
C ARG A 743 -0.83 35.06 -36.05
N ASP A 744 -0.98 34.05 -36.88
CA ASP A 744 -0.57 32.68 -36.60
C ASP A 744 0.96 32.59 -36.58
N ALA A 745 1.66 33.30 -37.48
CA ALA A 745 3.12 33.44 -37.45
C ALA A 745 3.64 34.16 -36.18
N VAL A 746 2.93 35.20 -35.71
CA VAL A 746 3.26 35.91 -34.46
C VAL A 746 3.00 35.04 -33.22
N GLU A 747 1.89 34.29 -33.19
CA GLU A 747 1.59 33.33 -32.12
C GLU A 747 2.68 32.23 -32.06
N HIS A 748 3.06 31.65 -33.22
CA HIS A 748 4.17 30.70 -33.34
C HIS A 748 5.52 31.29 -32.90
N ALA A 749 5.82 32.55 -33.26
CA ALA A 749 7.08 33.20 -32.91
C ALA A 749 7.20 33.45 -31.40
N GLN A 750 6.12 33.91 -30.76
CA GLN A 750 6.09 34.04 -29.30
C GLN A 750 6.25 32.70 -28.59
N GLU A 751 5.71 31.60 -29.14
CA GLU A 751 5.97 30.26 -28.61
C GLU A 751 7.42 29.80 -28.81
N ALA A 752 8.01 30.04 -29.99
CA ALA A 752 9.39 29.68 -30.29
C ALA A 752 10.35 30.40 -29.32
N LEU A 753 10.21 31.71 -29.14
CA LEU A 753 11.00 32.49 -28.19
C LEU A 753 10.84 32.01 -26.73
N ARG A 754 9.61 31.64 -26.31
CA ARG A 754 9.37 31.05 -24.98
C ARG A 754 10.05 29.69 -24.81
N LYS A 755 10.10 28.86 -25.85
CA LYS A 755 10.76 27.54 -25.86
C LYS A 755 12.28 27.70 -25.78
N LEU A 756 12.85 28.58 -26.60
CA LEU A 756 14.29 28.89 -26.61
C LEU A 756 14.77 29.48 -25.28
N ALA A 757 14.02 30.42 -24.69
CA ALA A 757 14.34 30.97 -23.36
C ALA A 757 14.30 29.89 -22.26
N ALA A 758 13.35 28.96 -22.32
CA ALA A 758 13.27 27.84 -21.38
C ALA A 758 14.42 26.83 -21.54
N GLN A 759 14.94 26.65 -22.76
CA GLN A 759 16.13 25.84 -23.03
C GLN A 759 17.39 26.51 -22.47
N ALA A 760 17.63 27.78 -22.79
CA ALA A 760 18.78 28.55 -22.30
C ALA A 760 18.84 28.64 -20.77
N HIS A 761 17.70 28.77 -20.08
CA HIS A 761 17.66 28.69 -18.61
C HIS A 761 17.94 27.27 -18.07
N GLY A 762 17.59 26.21 -18.81
CA GLY A 762 17.93 24.83 -18.45
C GLY A 762 19.43 24.55 -18.60
N GLU A 763 20.04 25.08 -19.66
CA GLU A 763 21.49 25.03 -19.90
C GLU A 763 22.25 25.82 -18.82
N ALA A 764 21.82 27.04 -18.49
CA ALA A 764 22.41 27.84 -17.42
C ALA A 764 22.34 27.15 -16.05
N LEU A 765 21.22 26.48 -15.72
CA LEU A 765 21.13 25.67 -14.50
C LEU A 765 22.07 24.46 -14.51
N THR A 766 22.30 23.85 -15.67
CA THR A 766 23.21 22.71 -15.81
C THR A 766 24.67 23.16 -15.68
N GLN A 767 25.02 24.30 -16.30
CA GLN A 767 26.33 24.95 -16.17
C GLN A 767 26.62 25.38 -14.71
N LEU A 768 25.62 25.90 -13.98
CA LEU A 768 25.77 26.26 -12.56
C LEU A 768 26.11 25.04 -11.67
N LEU A 769 25.50 23.88 -11.94
CA LEU A 769 25.77 22.64 -11.21
C LEU A 769 27.14 22.05 -11.58
N GLY A 770 27.51 22.10 -12.87
CA GLY A 770 28.85 21.73 -13.33
C GLY A 770 29.95 22.58 -12.68
N ALA A 771 29.76 23.90 -12.63
CA ALA A 771 30.66 24.82 -11.96
C ALA A 771 30.81 24.54 -10.44
N TRP A 772 29.72 24.18 -9.75
CA TRP A 772 29.76 23.75 -8.36
C TRP A 772 30.56 22.46 -8.16
N GLN A 773 30.30 21.44 -9.00
CA GLN A 773 30.98 20.15 -8.95
C GLN A 773 32.47 20.25 -9.29
N ALA A 774 32.83 21.07 -10.30
CA ALA A 774 34.21 21.33 -10.72
C ALA A 774 34.96 22.33 -9.82
N ARG A 775 34.25 22.98 -8.87
CA ARG A 775 34.75 24.09 -8.03
C ARG A 775 35.27 25.31 -8.82
N ASP A 776 34.85 25.46 -10.07
CA ASP A 776 35.27 26.54 -10.95
C ASP A 776 34.25 27.70 -10.94
N ALA A 777 34.59 28.76 -10.21
CA ALA A 777 33.77 29.97 -10.15
C ALA A 777 33.79 30.82 -11.45
N ALA A 778 34.74 30.60 -12.37
CA ALA A 778 34.75 31.25 -13.68
C ALA A 778 33.72 30.63 -14.64
N GLN A 779 33.42 29.33 -14.47
CA GLN A 779 32.37 28.63 -15.23
C GLN A 779 30.94 28.99 -14.81
N LEU A 780 30.73 29.73 -13.72
CA LEU A 780 29.38 30.13 -13.29
C LEU A 780 28.70 31.07 -14.31
N PRO A 781 27.43 30.81 -14.69
CA PRO A 781 26.71 31.69 -15.62
C PRO A 781 26.64 33.15 -15.20
N SER A 782 26.38 34.03 -16.18
CA SER A 782 26.06 35.43 -15.91
C SER A 782 24.70 35.58 -15.23
N ALA A 783 24.51 36.68 -14.49
CA ALA A 783 23.22 37.02 -13.88
C ALA A 783 22.08 37.12 -14.94
N GLN A 784 22.40 37.52 -16.17
CA GLN A 784 21.43 37.60 -17.27
C GLN A 784 20.95 36.22 -17.74
N GLN A 785 21.83 35.22 -17.80
CA GLN A 785 21.47 33.83 -18.14
C GLN A 785 20.67 33.13 -17.03
N LEU A 786 20.91 33.50 -15.76
CA LEU A 786 20.16 33.02 -14.60
C LEU A 786 18.78 33.70 -14.43
N GLY A 787 18.48 34.71 -15.24
CA GLY A 787 17.21 35.44 -15.23
C GLY A 787 17.13 36.53 -14.16
N GLY A 788 16.22 37.49 -14.37
CA GLY A 788 16.13 38.75 -13.62
C GLY A 788 15.82 38.68 -12.12
N LYS A 789 15.75 37.48 -11.52
CA LYS A 789 15.68 37.27 -10.07
C LYS A 789 17.06 37.21 -9.41
N VAL A 790 18.10 36.82 -10.15
CA VAL A 790 19.48 36.78 -9.64
C VAL A 790 20.13 38.14 -9.87
N THR A 791 20.19 38.96 -8.83
CA THR A 791 20.90 40.24 -8.88
C THR A 791 22.42 40.02 -8.88
N ALA A 792 23.18 40.98 -9.40
CA ALA A 792 24.64 40.87 -9.45
C ALA A 792 25.30 40.57 -8.07
N PRO A 793 24.88 41.18 -6.94
CA PRO A 793 25.39 40.81 -5.62
C PRO A 793 25.13 39.35 -5.23
N VAL A 794 23.96 38.80 -5.59
CA VAL A 794 23.65 37.38 -5.34
C VAL A 794 24.55 36.46 -6.18
N ARG A 795 24.73 36.77 -7.47
CA ARG A 795 25.68 36.05 -8.34
C ARG A 795 27.11 36.09 -7.79
N THR A 796 27.55 37.25 -7.27
CA THR A 796 28.87 37.39 -6.63
C THR A 796 29.00 36.54 -5.36
N SER A 797 27.95 36.45 -4.53
CA SER A 797 27.95 35.55 -3.36
C SER A 797 28.04 34.07 -3.75
N TRP A 798 27.40 33.68 -4.86
CA TRP A 798 27.48 32.31 -5.40
C TRP A 798 28.88 31.99 -5.91
N SER A 799 29.55 32.92 -6.61
CA SER A 799 30.95 32.73 -7.01
C SER A 799 31.92 32.66 -5.82
N GLY A 800 31.68 33.43 -4.76
CA GLY A 800 32.44 33.31 -3.52
C GLY A 800 32.26 31.96 -2.83
N ALA A 801 31.04 31.43 -2.81
CA ALA A 801 30.71 30.13 -2.22
C ALA A 801 31.27 28.93 -3.01
N VAL A 802 31.31 29.01 -4.35
CA VAL A 802 31.94 27.97 -5.19
C VAL A 802 33.46 28.00 -5.06
N ALA A 803 34.08 29.18 -5.09
CA ALA A 803 35.54 29.33 -4.96
C ALA A 803 36.09 29.00 -3.56
N ALA A 804 35.26 29.03 -2.52
CA ALA A 804 35.65 28.66 -1.17
C ALA A 804 35.81 27.13 -1.00
N ALA A 805 36.74 26.73 -0.13
CA ALA A 805 36.88 25.34 0.30
C ALA A 805 35.58 24.85 1.00
N PRO A 806 35.10 23.63 0.71
CA PRO A 806 33.77 23.17 1.12
C PRO A 806 33.61 23.10 2.64
N LYS A 807 32.55 23.70 3.18
CA LYS A 807 32.26 23.78 4.62
C LYS A 807 30.74 23.71 4.90
N GLY A 808 30.38 23.11 6.03
CA GLY A 808 29.00 23.02 6.51
C GLY A 808 28.16 21.92 5.85
N ASN A 809 26.90 21.83 6.26
CA ASN A 809 25.93 20.83 5.80
C ASN A 809 24.76 21.53 5.09
N ALA A 810 24.52 21.18 3.83
CA ALA A 810 23.45 21.76 3.00
C ALA A 810 22.03 21.29 3.34
N ALA A 811 21.84 20.29 4.21
CA ALA A 811 20.55 19.67 4.46
C ALA A 811 19.43 20.66 4.83
N GLU A 812 19.68 21.61 5.74
CA GLU A 812 18.67 22.61 6.13
C GLU A 812 18.40 23.61 5.00
N ALA A 813 19.45 24.11 4.35
CA ALA A 813 19.33 25.05 3.23
C ALA A 813 18.54 24.45 2.05
N LEU A 814 18.77 23.17 1.71
CA LEU A 814 17.96 22.45 0.71
C LEU A 814 16.49 22.36 1.11
N LEU A 815 16.17 22.12 2.39
CA LEU A 815 14.79 22.10 2.87
C LEU A 815 14.14 23.50 2.82
N ARG A 816 14.88 24.56 3.16
CA ARG A 816 14.43 25.96 2.99
C ARG A 816 14.14 26.26 1.51
N LEU A 817 15.00 25.84 0.59
CA LEU A 817 14.80 26.01 -0.86
C LEU A 817 13.60 25.21 -1.38
N GLU A 818 13.40 23.97 -0.92
CA GLU A 818 12.22 23.16 -1.27
C GLU A 818 10.91 23.77 -0.72
N MET A 819 10.98 24.49 0.40
CA MET A 819 9.89 25.29 0.96
C MET A 819 9.65 26.60 0.20
N ALA A 820 10.69 27.29 -0.25
CA ALA A 820 10.55 28.51 -1.07
C ALA A 820 10.01 28.23 -2.49
N ALA A 821 10.40 27.08 -3.05
CA ALA A 821 10.05 26.66 -4.41
C ALA A 821 8.67 26.00 -4.53
N ASP A 822 8.03 25.62 -3.42
CA ASP A 822 6.83 24.77 -3.34
C ASP A 822 6.98 23.39 -4.02
N VAL A 823 8.19 22.83 -4.01
CA VAL A 823 8.48 21.52 -4.63
C VAL A 823 8.38 20.37 -3.63
N HIS A 824 8.27 19.14 -4.17
CA HIS A 824 8.22 17.91 -3.39
C HIS A 824 9.56 17.59 -2.73
N THR A 825 9.55 17.33 -1.43
CA THR A 825 10.69 16.82 -0.65
C THR A 825 10.67 15.29 -0.65
N PRO A 826 11.81 14.60 -0.83
CA PRO A 826 11.89 13.14 -0.74
C PRO A 826 11.33 12.58 0.58
N ALA A 827 10.76 11.38 0.53
CA ALA A 827 10.01 10.79 1.65
C ALA A 827 10.78 10.80 2.97
N ASP A 828 12.05 10.39 2.94
CA ASP A 828 12.96 10.29 4.10
C ASP A 828 13.24 11.65 4.76
N GLN A 829 13.08 12.74 4.00
CA GLN A 829 13.32 14.11 4.41
C GLN A 829 12.03 14.85 4.83
N LEU A 830 10.85 14.24 4.67
CA LEU A 830 9.56 14.86 5.07
C LEU A 830 9.47 15.09 6.59
N ALA A 831 10.07 14.23 7.41
CA ALA A 831 10.14 14.43 8.86
C ALA A 831 10.97 15.66 9.21
N ALA A 832 12.15 15.82 8.58
CA ALA A 832 13.02 16.98 8.75
C ALA A 832 12.34 18.28 8.27
N ARG A 833 11.64 18.26 7.12
CA ARG A 833 10.86 19.42 6.63
C ARG A 833 9.78 19.86 7.63
N ARG A 834 9.05 18.91 8.22
CA ARG A 834 8.01 19.20 9.24
C ARG A 834 8.62 19.77 10.52
N ALA A 835 9.74 19.20 10.99
CA ALA A 835 10.45 19.72 12.15
C ALA A 835 10.96 21.16 11.93
N LEU A 836 11.55 21.43 10.76
CA LEU A 836 11.99 22.78 10.37
C LEU A 836 10.82 23.76 10.27
N GLN A 837 9.69 23.35 9.67
CA GLN A 837 8.47 24.17 9.62
C GLN A 837 7.96 24.56 11.02
N LEU A 838 8.01 23.64 12.00
CA LEU A 838 7.65 23.93 13.39
C LEU A 838 8.66 24.87 14.07
N GLN A 839 9.97 24.72 13.80
CA GLN A 839 11.00 25.64 14.30
C GLN A 839 10.87 27.05 13.71
N MET A 840 10.50 27.18 12.44
CA MET A 840 10.21 28.49 11.82
C MET A 840 8.94 29.15 12.38
N LEU A 841 7.96 28.36 12.83
CA LEU A 841 6.76 28.89 13.49
C LEU A 841 7.02 29.38 14.93
N THR A 842 8.03 28.87 15.64
CA THR A 842 8.41 29.38 16.96
C THR A 842 9.33 30.60 16.89
N ARG A 843 10.16 30.72 15.84
CA ARG A 843 11.05 31.87 15.62
C ARG A 843 10.36 33.01 14.86
N ARG A 844 9.50 33.74 15.59
CA ARG A 844 8.57 34.76 15.09
C ARG A 844 9.17 35.93 14.26
N ASN A 845 10.50 36.09 14.23
CA ASN A 845 11.21 37.18 13.54
C ASN A 845 12.23 36.69 12.48
N ASP A 846 12.41 35.38 12.27
CA ASP A 846 13.39 34.87 11.28
C ASP A 846 12.90 35.13 9.83
N PRO A 847 13.78 35.51 8.89
CA PRO A 847 13.38 35.80 7.53
C PRO A 847 12.89 34.56 6.77
N ALA A 848 11.81 34.74 6.01
CA ALA A 848 11.11 33.66 5.32
C ALA A 848 11.99 33.02 4.21
N PRO A 849 11.82 31.73 3.88
CA PRO A 849 12.63 31.07 2.85
C PRO A 849 12.52 31.75 1.47
N GLN A 850 11.36 32.31 1.14
CA GLN A 850 11.12 33.08 -0.08
C GLN A 850 11.90 34.41 -0.14
N GLN A 851 12.44 34.88 0.99
CA GLN A 851 13.31 36.06 1.08
C GLN A 851 14.80 35.66 1.11
N THR A 852 15.14 34.56 1.79
CA THR A 852 16.53 34.11 1.96
C THR A 852 17.06 33.22 0.83
N TRP A 853 16.21 32.73 -0.08
CA TRP A 853 16.60 31.67 -1.04
C TRP A 853 17.93 31.93 -1.78
N GLY A 854 18.24 33.18 -2.15
CA GLY A 854 19.53 33.53 -2.78
C GLY A 854 20.75 33.30 -1.86
N GLN A 855 20.60 33.45 -0.55
CA GLN A 855 21.58 33.11 0.46
C GLN A 855 21.59 31.60 0.74
N ASP A 856 20.42 30.95 0.84
CA ASP A 856 20.31 29.50 1.03
C ASP A 856 21.01 28.74 -0.13
N VAL A 857 20.89 29.20 -1.38
CA VAL A 857 21.65 28.66 -2.53
C VAL A 857 23.16 28.83 -2.33
N ALA A 858 23.61 29.99 -1.84
CA ALA A 858 25.04 30.20 -1.55
C ALA A 858 25.54 29.21 -0.47
N THR A 859 24.73 28.92 0.55
CA THR A 859 25.04 27.90 1.56
C THR A 859 25.16 26.49 0.97
N VAL A 860 24.29 26.11 0.03
CA VAL A 860 24.40 24.82 -0.67
C VAL A 860 25.65 24.78 -1.57
N LEU A 861 25.92 25.83 -2.35
CA LEU A 861 27.14 25.92 -3.17
C LEU A 861 28.43 25.90 -2.32
N GLY A 862 28.35 26.35 -1.07
CA GLY A 862 29.43 26.27 -0.08
C GLY A 862 29.69 24.87 0.50
N SER A 863 28.72 23.93 0.44
CA SER A 863 28.94 22.54 0.88
C SER A 863 29.57 21.69 -0.21
N ALA A 864 30.10 20.52 0.16
CA ALA A 864 30.49 19.50 -0.82
C ALA A 864 29.32 19.16 -1.76
N SER A 865 29.63 18.87 -3.02
CA SER A 865 28.64 18.55 -4.06
C SER A 865 28.40 17.04 -4.14
N ASP A 866 27.18 16.60 -3.88
CA ASP A 866 26.71 15.25 -4.14
C ASP A 866 25.55 15.24 -5.15
N GLU A 867 25.34 14.10 -5.82
CA GLU A 867 24.37 14.01 -6.91
C GLU A 867 22.91 14.17 -6.44
N ALA A 868 22.58 13.74 -5.22
CA ALA A 868 21.23 13.87 -4.67
C ALA A 868 20.93 15.34 -4.34
N SER A 869 21.87 16.03 -3.69
CA SER A 869 21.78 17.48 -3.43
C SER A 869 21.75 18.29 -4.72
N ALA A 870 22.52 17.93 -5.74
CA ALA A 870 22.49 18.58 -7.05
C ALA A 870 21.11 18.45 -7.73
N ARG A 871 20.54 17.24 -7.77
CA ARG A 871 19.19 16.99 -8.32
C ARG A 871 18.09 17.75 -7.55
N ARG A 872 18.21 17.84 -6.21
CA ARG A 872 17.29 18.61 -5.34
C ARG A 872 17.41 20.11 -5.58
N LEU A 873 18.63 20.65 -5.59
CA LEU A 873 18.93 22.06 -5.86
C LEU A 873 18.41 22.47 -7.25
N GLN A 874 18.67 21.65 -8.28
CA GLN A 874 18.15 21.87 -9.64
C GLN A 874 16.62 21.97 -9.67
N THR A 875 15.94 21.08 -8.93
CA THR A 875 14.47 21.02 -8.86
C THR A 875 13.88 22.26 -8.19
N ALA A 876 14.48 22.75 -7.11
CA ALA A 876 14.06 23.97 -6.45
C ALA A 876 14.35 25.23 -7.30
N LEU A 877 15.59 25.37 -7.81
CA LEU A 877 15.99 26.50 -8.65
C LEU A 877 15.14 26.63 -9.92
N LYS A 878 14.76 25.51 -10.55
CA LYS A 878 13.89 25.49 -11.74
C LYS A 878 12.50 26.11 -11.52
N GLN A 879 12.03 26.22 -10.28
CA GLN A 879 10.82 26.99 -9.95
C GLN A 879 11.16 28.41 -9.45
N LEU A 880 12.21 28.57 -8.64
CA LEU A 880 12.60 29.87 -8.07
C LEU A 880 13.05 30.89 -9.13
N LEU A 881 13.68 30.44 -10.22
CA LEU A 881 14.05 31.27 -11.37
C LEU A 881 12.93 31.44 -12.40
N ARG A 882 11.76 30.80 -12.19
CA ARG A 882 10.59 30.82 -13.10
C ARG A 882 9.40 31.63 -12.53
N LYS A 883 9.29 31.71 -11.21
CA LYS A 883 8.43 32.68 -10.50
C LYS A 883 8.99 34.11 -10.63
#